data_AF-A0A933MGE7-F1
#
_entry.id   AF-A0A933MGE7-F1
#
_cell.length_a   1.000
_cell.length_b   1.000
_cell.length_c   1.000
_cell.angle_alpha   90.00
_cell.angle_beta   90.00
_cell.angle_gamma   90.00
#
_symmetry.space_group_name_H-M   'P 1'
#
loop_
_entity.id
_entity.type
_entity.pdbx_description
1 polymer ?
#
loop_
_entity_poly.entity_id
_entity_poly.type
_entity_poly.pdbx_seq_one_letter_code
_entity_poly.pdbx_strand_id
1 'polypeptide(L)'
;MAPFLSGLRISHDYPVLIKEQIELLFSINTGSFPLYVPGYHLGHSSMALTMGQLFHPISYIASLLPGYWSGKALEWNTFLRLSSLGLTQLALFSFLKQIRLNTLFSFILSLITVYNLRMLEAFRYGASMEAFTAHLFLCAMIGKYYISPSKWLVPLSLIGATYLLACSGHPPMMFYGFAAIGLFTLVIPFILPDMLSDRKFSVKSALDFWLKVGILVCLGIALSSAYIVPLYFEFVKSNNSYSQSAGLIGAGLDAPETLAGALNNFFLPFFADLLGSFGGSSLIIIAFLLPLLRFFKVKIPLAIWFLWGIVIYALLFIQGPVTPVYALSHKYIPFISSLGGVGRIAMILPSVLMLLMVWIINAGAFSIRTRGASVTLTPCSLLGLAALILTPVYLMVLFLLRPEFGYFTPHFMRHIPFSIEIISVLFGLLSLAMLVVYNMYPRLARTMGILLCLAILLQIGTILKYGMFIEKKKDEPTFDQLISLKKDTLGYSFYENPNAQHRVVSDHLSRSFMEPFLGKLFTQVIPVSNQDEAYIQMQKKRLQQDIFVEDFDPEKAKIITGGAKDMNDGMVELLYSSFNRLQFRVNSQAPAFFGLSYPYTGHWRAWVNGEKVRVYRGNGAAHAVEIPEGKSLIEFRYWSNAFFWGILLSCIIFNVIGLYVCFHALGGYLRVTCIVLVLVIGTGGFMLWYNSLYTGDNLNTKYQWTYTSPQPRINIAYGKKTSGYSLPSASFIHWHSSKAVDGDIRPGSGLPLGITEDKEVIVDLNNNEEIKSIVLYGEITASPDISLSQDGIKWKRVSSILENNKNSPLRIIFEKPQVERYIKVKSSEGTLYIDELEVYKNL
;
A
#
# COMPACT_ATOMS: atom_id res chain seq x y z
N MET A 1 -23.52 5.62 5.17
CA MET A 1 -22.49 4.65 4.71
C MET A 1 -23.04 3.22 4.69
N ALA A 2 -24.33 3.03 4.40
CA ALA A 2 -24.87 1.70 4.16
C ALA A 2 -24.72 1.39 2.66
N PRO A 3 -24.07 0.28 2.27
CA PRO A 3 -23.91 -0.06 0.86
C PRO A 3 -25.28 -0.18 0.20
N PHE A 4 -25.38 0.25 -1.07
CA PHE A 4 -26.60 0.27 -1.89
C PHE A 4 -27.74 1.20 -1.44
N LEU A 5 -27.79 1.62 -0.18
CA LEU A 5 -28.86 2.47 0.37
C LEU A 5 -28.47 3.94 0.51
N SER A 6 -27.18 4.20 0.73
CA SER A 6 -26.67 5.53 1.07
C SER A 6 -25.83 6.09 -0.08
N GLY A 7 -26.08 7.34 -0.48
CA GLY A 7 -25.23 8.08 -1.42
C GLY A 7 -23.88 8.54 -0.84
N LEU A 8 -23.47 7.99 0.32
CA LEU A 8 -22.33 8.42 1.11
C LEU A 8 -21.35 7.26 1.34
N ARG A 9 -20.04 7.55 1.21
CA ARG A 9 -18.92 6.62 1.44
C ARG A 9 -18.05 7.05 2.63
N ILE A 10 -17.30 6.09 3.17
CA ILE A 10 -16.28 6.33 4.20
C ILE A 10 -15.00 6.81 3.51
N SER A 11 -14.48 7.97 3.93
CA SER A 11 -13.20 8.51 3.49
C SER A 11 -13.05 8.79 1.98
N HIS A 12 -12.06 9.61 1.66
CA HIS A 12 -11.57 9.90 0.30
C HIS A 12 -10.70 8.76 -0.22
N ASP A 13 -9.96 8.11 0.68
CA ASP A 13 -8.85 7.22 0.31
C ASP A 13 -9.31 5.77 0.08
N TYR A 14 -10.45 5.37 0.65
CA TYR A 14 -10.96 4.01 0.52
C TYR A 14 -11.21 3.55 -0.95
N PRO A 15 -11.83 4.37 -1.83
CA PRO A 15 -12.02 4.04 -3.25
C PRO A 15 -10.74 3.90 -4.06
N VAL A 16 -9.67 4.61 -3.69
CA VAL A 16 -8.40 4.59 -4.43
C VAL A 16 -7.90 3.15 -4.64
N LEU A 17 -8.03 2.34 -3.60
CA LEU A 17 -7.51 0.98 -3.54
C LEU A 17 -8.44 -0.01 -4.25
N ILE A 18 -9.73 0.32 -4.32
CA ILE A 18 -10.68 -0.39 -5.18
C ILE A 18 -10.31 -0.22 -6.66
N LYS A 19 -9.74 0.92 -7.06
CA LYS A 19 -9.24 1.09 -8.44
C LYS A 19 -8.07 0.16 -8.75
N GLU A 20 -7.16 -0.04 -7.79
CA GLU A 20 -6.05 -1.00 -7.97
C GLU A 20 -6.58 -2.42 -8.12
N GLN A 21 -7.55 -2.79 -7.29
CA GLN A 21 -8.24 -4.07 -7.40
C GLN A 21 -8.94 -4.23 -8.75
N ILE A 22 -9.68 -3.22 -9.21
CA ILE A 22 -10.39 -3.24 -10.50
C ILE A 22 -9.39 -3.47 -11.64
N GLU A 23 -8.24 -2.81 -11.63
CA GLU A 23 -7.20 -2.97 -12.66
C GLU A 23 -6.67 -4.40 -12.74
N LEU A 24 -6.35 -5.00 -11.59
CA LEU A 24 -5.84 -6.37 -11.53
C LEU A 24 -6.91 -7.38 -11.97
N LEU A 25 -8.15 -7.19 -11.52
CA LEU A 25 -9.27 -8.06 -11.89
C LEU A 25 -9.72 -7.84 -13.35
N PHE A 26 -9.52 -6.65 -13.92
CA PHE A 26 -9.74 -6.37 -15.34
C PHE A 26 -8.80 -7.22 -16.21
N SER A 27 -7.53 -7.33 -15.82
CA SER A 27 -6.58 -8.23 -16.48
C SER A 27 -7.08 -9.68 -16.49
N ILE A 28 -7.56 -10.17 -15.34
CA ILE A 28 -8.12 -11.53 -15.21
C ILE A 28 -9.36 -11.71 -16.10
N ASN A 29 -10.27 -10.74 -16.13
CA ASN A 29 -11.49 -10.81 -16.95
C ASN A 29 -11.22 -10.69 -18.45
N THR A 30 -10.08 -10.10 -18.83
CA THR A 30 -9.56 -10.12 -20.21
C THR A 30 -8.64 -11.33 -20.46
N GLY A 31 -8.72 -12.37 -19.63
CA GLY A 31 -8.10 -13.67 -19.87
C GLY A 31 -6.61 -13.77 -19.52
N SER A 32 -6.04 -12.77 -18.83
CA SER A 32 -4.63 -12.76 -18.43
C SER A 32 -4.45 -12.60 -16.93
N PHE A 33 -3.78 -13.53 -16.25
CA PHE A 33 -3.37 -13.28 -14.86
C PHE A 33 -2.24 -12.23 -14.83
N PRO A 34 -2.36 -11.11 -14.11
CA PRO A 34 -1.41 -10.00 -14.22
C PRO A 34 -0.08 -10.29 -13.49
N LEU A 35 1.02 -10.29 -14.23
CA LEU A 35 2.40 -10.29 -13.69
C LEU A 35 3.01 -8.88 -13.69
N TYR A 36 2.56 -8.03 -14.61
CA TYR A 36 3.09 -6.69 -14.82
C TYR A 36 1.94 -5.68 -14.96
N VAL A 37 2.14 -4.46 -14.49
CA VAL A 37 1.17 -3.37 -14.58
C VAL A 37 1.80 -2.21 -15.35
N PRO A 38 1.40 -1.99 -16.60
CA PRO A 38 1.93 -0.90 -17.41
C PRO A 38 1.54 0.47 -16.87
N GLY A 39 2.48 1.41 -16.89
CA GLY A 39 2.29 2.80 -16.49
C GLY A 39 2.30 3.09 -14.98
N TYR A 40 2.08 2.10 -14.11
CA TYR A 40 2.24 2.30 -12.65
C TYR A 40 3.71 2.63 -12.32
N HIS A 41 3.99 3.89 -11.93
CA HIS A 41 5.35 4.43 -11.81
C HIS A 41 6.24 4.13 -13.05
N LEU A 42 5.71 4.40 -14.25
CA LEU A 42 6.36 4.07 -15.55
C LEU A 42 6.51 2.56 -15.82
N GLY A 43 5.90 1.73 -14.99
CA GLY A 43 5.71 0.30 -15.18
C GLY A 43 6.38 -0.54 -14.08
N HIS A 44 5.62 -1.47 -13.50
CA HIS A 44 6.07 -2.27 -12.35
C HIS A 44 5.49 -3.70 -12.40
N SER A 45 6.10 -4.66 -11.70
CA SER A 45 5.44 -5.93 -11.34
C SER A 45 4.08 -5.67 -10.68
N SER A 46 3.09 -6.54 -10.94
CA SER A 46 1.73 -6.42 -10.38
C SER A 46 1.70 -6.45 -8.85
N MET A 47 2.76 -6.92 -8.19
CA MET A 47 2.90 -6.89 -6.74
C MET A 47 3.02 -5.48 -6.15
N ALA A 48 3.33 -4.48 -6.97
CA ALA A 48 3.29 -3.09 -6.53
C ALA A 48 1.87 -2.62 -6.17
N LEU A 49 0.84 -3.21 -6.78
CA LEU A 49 -0.57 -3.01 -6.45
C LEU A 49 -1.03 -3.97 -5.34
N THR A 50 -0.22 -4.14 -4.30
CA THR A 50 -0.50 -5.07 -3.19
C THR A 50 -1.84 -4.78 -2.49
N MET A 51 -2.24 -3.51 -2.40
CA MET A 51 -3.53 -3.12 -1.81
C MET A 51 -4.72 -3.40 -2.73
N GLY A 52 -4.49 -3.76 -4.00
CA GLY A 52 -5.49 -4.34 -4.89
C GLY A 52 -5.83 -5.80 -4.58
N GLN A 53 -5.08 -6.44 -3.67
CA GLN A 53 -5.40 -7.73 -3.04
C GLN A 53 -5.66 -8.89 -4.02
N LEU A 54 -4.80 -9.02 -5.04
CA LEU A 54 -4.87 -10.07 -6.08
C LEU A 54 -4.96 -11.52 -5.56
N PHE A 55 -4.56 -11.77 -4.31
CA PHE A 55 -4.59 -13.10 -3.69
C PHE A 55 -5.61 -13.22 -2.55
N HIS A 56 -6.36 -12.16 -2.26
CA HIS A 56 -7.37 -12.18 -1.20
C HIS A 56 -8.75 -12.55 -1.78
N PRO A 57 -9.50 -13.48 -1.16
CA PRO A 57 -10.76 -13.97 -1.72
C PRO A 57 -11.87 -12.91 -1.79
N ILE A 58 -11.85 -11.90 -0.91
CA ILE A 58 -12.87 -10.83 -0.90
C ILE A 58 -12.91 -10.12 -2.26
N SER A 59 -11.75 -9.86 -2.86
CA SER A 59 -11.66 -9.15 -4.13
C SER A 59 -12.31 -9.92 -5.29
N TYR A 60 -12.08 -11.24 -5.36
CA TYR A 60 -12.71 -12.10 -6.35
C TYR A 60 -14.22 -12.24 -6.11
N ILE A 61 -14.62 -12.49 -4.86
CA ILE A 61 -16.04 -12.58 -4.51
C ILE A 61 -16.76 -11.29 -4.90
N ALA A 62 -16.17 -10.12 -4.62
CA ALA A 62 -16.74 -8.83 -5.02
C ALA A 62 -16.94 -8.74 -6.54
N SER A 63 -15.95 -9.15 -7.34
CA SER A 63 -16.01 -9.06 -8.80
C SER A 63 -17.04 -9.97 -9.47
N LEU A 64 -17.46 -11.03 -8.78
CA LEU A 64 -18.48 -11.96 -9.25
C LEU A 64 -19.91 -11.46 -8.95
N LEU A 65 -20.06 -10.41 -8.13
CA LEU A 65 -21.38 -9.95 -7.70
C LEU A 65 -22.03 -8.99 -8.71
N PRO A 66 -23.37 -9.02 -8.84
CA PRO A 66 -24.08 -8.26 -9.88
C PRO A 66 -23.82 -6.75 -9.83
N GLY A 67 -23.49 -6.16 -10.97
CA GLY A 67 -23.26 -4.72 -11.10
C GLY A 67 -21.86 -4.25 -10.67
N TYR A 68 -20.96 -5.14 -10.23
CA TYR A 68 -19.55 -4.78 -9.95
C TYR A 68 -18.92 -4.05 -11.15
N TRP A 69 -19.00 -4.67 -12.33
CA TRP A 69 -18.50 -4.16 -13.62
C TRP A 69 -19.37 -3.05 -14.25
N SER A 70 -20.44 -2.66 -13.57
CA SER A 70 -21.35 -1.57 -13.96
C SER A 70 -21.28 -0.39 -12.99
N GLY A 71 -20.18 -0.26 -12.25
CA GLY A 71 -19.89 0.86 -11.35
C GLY A 71 -20.24 0.66 -9.87
N LYS A 72 -20.69 -0.54 -9.47
CA LYS A 72 -21.02 -0.89 -8.07
C LYS A 72 -19.91 -1.63 -7.32
N ALA A 73 -18.68 -1.58 -7.85
CA ALA A 73 -17.53 -2.25 -7.25
C ALA A 73 -17.26 -1.81 -5.81
N LEU A 74 -17.41 -0.52 -5.51
CA LEU A 74 -17.20 0.03 -4.17
C LEU A 74 -18.22 -0.52 -3.15
N GLU A 75 -19.49 -0.66 -3.52
CA GLU A 75 -20.53 -1.15 -2.60
C GLU A 75 -20.36 -2.60 -2.23
N TRP A 76 -20.05 -3.47 -3.20
CA TRP A 76 -19.84 -4.89 -2.91
C TRP A 76 -18.64 -5.11 -2.01
N ASN A 77 -17.54 -4.41 -2.29
CA ASN A 77 -16.36 -4.38 -1.43
C ASN A 77 -16.69 -3.91 -0.01
N THR A 78 -17.47 -2.83 0.13
CA THR A 78 -17.92 -2.32 1.43
C THR A 78 -18.79 -3.34 2.16
N PHE A 79 -19.74 -3.96 1.47
CA PHE A 79 -20.65 -4.95 2.03
C PHE A 79 -19.92 -6.19 2.57
N LEU A 80 -18.96 -6.71 1.80
CA LEU A 80 -18.17 -7.88 2.21
C LEU A 80 -17.28 -7.57 3.41
N ARG A 81 -16.66 -6.38 3.48
CA ARG A 81 -15.86 -5.95 4.64
C ARG A 81 -16.69 -5.68 5.89
N LEU A 82 -17.92 -5.17 5.74
CA LEU A 82 -18.85 -5.07 6.88
C LEU A 82 -19.32 -6.45 7.37
N SER A 83 -19.47 -7.41 6.44
CA SER A 83 -19.81 -8.79 6.77
C SER A 83 -18.65 -9.52 7.48
N SER A 84 -17.39 -9.28 7.06
CA SER A 84 -16.21 -9.86 7.74
C SER A 84 -16.07 -9.37 9.18
N LEU A 85 -16.45 -8.13 9.49
CA LEU A 85 -16.55 -7.63 10.87
C LEU A 85 -17.54 -8.43 11.71
N GLY A 86 -18.75 -8.64 11.20
CA GLY A 86 -19.79 -9.41 11.89
C GLY A 86 -19.34 -10.86 12.16
N LEU A 87 -18.74 -11.52 11.16
CA LEU A 87 -18.18 -12.87 11.31
C LEU A 87 -17.05 -12.91 12.35
N THR A 88 -16.20 -11.89 12.38
CA THR A 88 -15.11 -11.76 13.36
C THR A 88 -15.65 -11.58 14.77
N GLN A 89 -16.66 -10.73 14.96
CA GLN A 89 -17.34 -10.56 16.25
C GLN A 89 -17.97 -11.87 16.71
N LEU A 90 -18.66 -12.59 15.83
CA LEU A 90 -19.27 -13.89 16.15
C LEU A 90 -18.23 -14.94 16.56
N ALA A 91 -17.07 -14.97 15.89
CA ALA A 91 -15.97 -15.86 16.25
C ALA A 91 -15.41 -15.54 17.64
N LEU A 92 -15.15 -14.26 17.94
CA LEU A 92 -14.71 -13.81 19.26
C LEU A 92 -15.77 -14.10 20.33
N PHE A 93 -17.05 -13.81 20.06
CA PHE A 93 -18.15 -14.12 20.96
C PHE A 93 -18.18 -15.62 21.28
N SER A 94 -18.07 -16.49 20.28
CA SER A 94 -18.02 -17.94 20.46
C SER A 94 -16.84 -18.38 21.33
N PHE A 95 -15.65 -17.82 21.09
CA PHE A 95 -14.46 -18.06 21.91
C PHE A 95 -14.67 -17.61 23.36
N LEU A 96 -15.18 -16.39 23.57
CA LEU A 96 -15.46 -15.84 24.90
C LEU A 96 -16.51 -16.67 25.67
N LYS A 97 -17.50 -17.23 24.98
CA LYS A 97 -18.44 -18.19 25.57
C LYS A 97 -17.76 -19.49 26.02
N GLN A 98 -16.78 -19.99 25.26
CA GLN A 98 -16.06 -21.23 25.60
C GLN A 98 -15.15 -21.08 26.83
N ILE A 99 -14.63 -19.88 27.10
CA ILE A 99 -13.93 -19.57 28.36
C ILE A 99 -14.89 -19.30 29.54
N ARG A 100 -16.16 -19.70 29.41
CA ARG A 100 -17.24 -19.58 30.41
C ARG A 100 -17.59 -18.15 30.82
N LEU A 101 -17.29 -17.16 29.98
CA LEU A 101 -17.75 -15.80 30.20
C LEU A 101 -19.28 -15.74 30.01
N ASN A 102 -19.95 -14.93 30.83
CA ASN A 102 -21.40 -14.77 30.71
C ASN A 102 -21.78 -14.15 29.35
N THR A 103 -23.02 -14.32 28.92
CA THR A 103 -23.46 -13.88 27.58
C THR A 103 -23.33 -12.37 27.40
N LEU A 104 -23.61 -11.59 28.45
CA LEU A 104 -23.49 -10.13 28.45
C LEU A 104 -22.05 -9.68 28.15
N PHE A 105 -21.08 -10.14 28.94
CA PHE A 105 -19.68 -9.75 28.77
C PHE A 105 -19.05 -10.39 27.52
N SER A 106 -19.49 -11.58 27.09
CA SER A 106 -19.06 -12.15 25.81
C SER A 106 -19.47 -11.24 24.65
N PHE A 107 -20.70 -10.71 24.68
CA PHE A 107 -21.18 -9.76 23.68
C PHE A 107 -20.44 -8.42 23.77
N ILE A 108 -20.36 -7.82 24.95
CA ILE A 108 -19.71 -6.52 25.16
C ILE A 108 -18.23 -6.58 24.72
N LEU A 109 -17.47 -7.56 25.20
CA LEU A 109 -16.04 -7.63 24.90
C LEU A 109 -15.79 -7.92 23.42
N SER A 110 -16.53 -8.85 22.79
CA SER A 110 -16.41 -9.06 21.34
C SER A 110 -16.77 -7.81 20.55
N LEU A 111 -17.81 -7.07 20.96
CA LEU A 111 -18.24 -5.82 20.32
C LEU A 111 -17.14 -4.74 20.41
N ILE A 112 -16.68 -4.38 21.62
CA ILE A 112 -15.70 -3.28 21.77
C ILE A 112 -14.32 -3.62 21.20
N THR A 113 -14.00 -4.92 21.08
CA THR A 113 -12.74 -5.39 20.46
C THR A 113 -12.77 -5.23 18.94
N VAL A 114 -13.93 -5.46 18.32
CA VAL A 114 -14.09 -5.39 16.86
C VAL A 114 -14.42 -3.97 16.39
N TYR A 115 -15.26 -3.25 17.13
CA TYR A 115 -15.82 -1.96 16.74
C TYR A 115 -15.21 -0.83 17.57
N ASN A 116 -14.15 -0.23 17.04
CA ASN A 116 -13.41 0.87 17.67
C ASN A 116 -12.73 1.74 16.59
N LEU A 117 -12.00 2.77 16.99
CA LEU A 117 -11.34 3.68 16.05
C LEU A 117 -10.21 3.02 15.25
N ARG A 118 -9.54 1.98 15.79
CA ARG A 118 -8.54 1.19 15.03
C ARG A 118 -9.17 0.52 13.83
N MET A 119 -10.36 -0.06 14.02
CA MET A 119 -11.16 -0.64 12.94
C MET A 119 -11.53 0.42 11.90
N LEU A 120 -11.98 1.59 12.35
CA LEU A 120 -12.41 2.66 11.46
C LEU A 120 -11.26 3.24 10.63
N GLU A 121 -10.07 3.40 11.23
CA GLU A 121 -8.84 3.71 10.51
C GLU A 121 -8.52 2.59 9.52
N ALA A 122 -8.58 1.32 9.95
CA ALA A 122 -8.21 0.20 9.07
C ALA A 122 -9.14 0.13 7.85
N PHE A 123 -10.41 0.52 8.04
CA PHE A 123 -11.40 0.64 6.97
C PHE A 123 -10.99 1.66 5.88
N ARG A 124 -10.30 2.75 6.25
CA ARG A 124 -9.79 3.77 5.32
C ARG A 124 -8.99 3.15 4.17
N TYR A 125 -8.23 2.09 4.46
CA TYR A 125 -7.34 1.44 3.49
C TYR A 125 -7.87 0.11 2.95
N GLY A 126 -9.03 -0.40 3.37
CA GLY A 126 -9.58 -1.69 2.89
C GLY A 126 -8.71 -2.93 3.19
N ALA A 127 -7.54 -3.05 2.58
CA ALA A 127 -6.50 -4.03 2.86
C ALA A 127 -6.11 -4.08 4.36
N SER A 128 -5.93 -2.93 5.00
CA SER A 128 -5.70 -2.85 6.46
C SER A 128 -6.85 -3.42 7.27
N MET A 129 -8.08 -3.24 6.79
CA MET A 129 -9.28 -3.78 7.43
C MET A 129 -9.30 -5.30 7.42
N GLU A 130 -8.83 -5.90 6.33
CA GLU A 130 -8.80 -7.35 6.19
C GLU A 130 -7.73 -7.95 7.09
N ALA A 131 -6.56 -7.31 7.22
CA ALA A 131 -5.59 -7.63 8.26
C ALA A 131 -6.19 -7.49 9.68
N PHE A 132 -6.96 -6.43 9.93
CA PHE A 132 -7.65 -6.20 11.20
C PHE A 132 -8.65 -7.33 11.52
N THR A 133 -9.48 -7.76 10.56
CA THR A 133 -10.41 -8.87 10.81
C THR A 133 -9.70 -10.22 10.93
N ALA A 134 -8.69 -10.48 10.09
CA ALA A 134 -7.97 -11.75 10.08
C ALA A 134 -7.20 -11.99 11.39
N HIS A 135 -6.53 -10.97 11.96
CA HIS A 135 -5.82 -11.16 13.23
C HIS A 135 -6.78 -11.43 14.39
N LEU A 136 -7.90 -10.71 14.51
CA LEU A 136 -8.88 -10.96 15.57
C LEU A 136 -9.54 -12.34 15.44
N PHE A 137 -9.88 -12.72 14.21
CA PHE A 137 -10.42 -14.05 13.93
C PHE A 137 -9.40 -15.15 14.26
N LEU A 138 -8.13 -14.94 13.93
CA LEU A 138 -7.06 -15.87 14.25
C LEU A 138 -6.83 -15.98 15.77
N CYS A 139 -6.90 -14.88 16.53
CA CYS A 139 -6.92 -14.92 18.02
C CYS A 139 -8.04 -15.82 18.56
N ALA A 140 -9.27 -15.66 18.05
CA ALA A 140 -10.40 -16.52 18.44
C ALA A 140 -10.14 -18.00 18.15
N MET A 141 -9.59 -18.32 16.98
CA MET A 141 -9.30 -19.70 16.59
C MET A 141 -8.16 -20.32 17.41
N ILE A 142 -7.12 -19.55 17.74
CA ILE A 142 -6.01 -20.00 18.61
C ILE A 142 -6.51 -20.31 20.01
N GLY A 143 -7.31 -19.40 20.57
CA GLY A 143 -7.95 -19.61 21.87
C GLY A 143 -8.85 -20.85 21.88
N LYS A 144 -9.69 -21.01 20.85
CA LYS A 144 -10.54 -22.20 20.66
C LYS A 144 -9.73 -23.49 20.51
N TYR A 145 -8.60 -23.45 19.80
CA TYR A 145 -7.72 -24.60 19.62
C TYR A 145 -7.10 -25.05 20.96
N TYR A 146 -6.71 -24.11 21.82
CA TYR A 146 -6.20 -24.42 23.16
C TYR A 146 -7.27 -25.08 24.05
N ILE A 147 -8.51 -24.58 24.01
CA ILE A 147 -9.61 -25.09 24.84
C ILE A 147 -10.09 -26.44 24.32
N SER A 148 -10.44 -26.52 23.05
CA SER A 148 -11.03 -27.70 22.42
C SER A 148 -10.28 -28.01 21.13
N PRO A 149 -9.15 -28.74 21.19
CA PRO A 149 -8.41 -29.10 19.99
C PRO A 149 -9.27 -30.01 19.11
N SER A 150 -9.75 -29.46 17.99
CA SER A 150 -10.49 -30.23 16.99
C SER A 150 -9.51 -30.98 16.08
N LYS A 151 -9.94 -32.11 15.50
CA LYS A 151 -9.09 -32.93 14.63
C LYS A 151 -8.64 -32.21 13.35
N TRP A 152 -9.49 -31.38 12.73
CA TRP A 152 -9.18 -30.78 11.42
C TRP A 152 -9.78 -29.38 11.20
N LEU A 153 -11.02 -29.12 11.63
CA LEU A 153 -11.72 -27.86 11.32
C LEU A 153 -11.02 -26.61 11.89
N VAL A 154 -10.71 -26.60 13.19
CA VAL A 154 -9.99 -25.48 13.83
C VAL A 154 -8.58 -25.32 13.26
N PRO A 155 -7.77 -26.40 13.06
CA PRO A 155 -6.52 -26.31 12.32
C PRO A 155 -6.63 -25.66 10.93
N LEU A 156 -7.65 -26.03 10.14
CA LEU A 156 -7.88 -25.40 8.83
C LEU A 156 -8.28 -23.94 8.96
N SER A 157 -9.12 -23.59 9.93
CA SER A 157 -9.46 -22.19 10.20
C SER A 157 -8.25 -21.36 10.61
N LEU A 158 -7.29 -21.94 11.36
CA LEU A 158 -6.02 -21.29 11.71
C LEU A 158 -5.16 -21.04 10.47
N ILE A 159 -4.97 -22.06 9.62
CA ILE A 159 -4.21 -21.95 8.37
C ILE A 159 -4.88 -20.91 7.45
N GLY A 160 -6.20 -20.98 7.28
CA GLY A 160 -6.96 -20.06 6.45
C GLY A 160 -6.89 -18.62 6.95
N ALA A 161 -7.12 -18.37 8.24
CA ALA A 161 -7.03 -17.03 8.80
C ALA A 161 -5.61 -16.45 8.76
N THR A 162 -4.60 -17.31 8.89
CA THR A 162 -3.19 -16.94 8.68
C THR A 162 -2.95 -16.52 7.22
N TYR A 163 -3.48 -17.28 6.25
CA TYR A 163 -3.41 -16.93 4.83
C TYR A 163 -4.09 -15.58 4.56
N LEU A 164 -5.28 -15.33 5.13
CA LEU A 164 -6.00 -14.05 4.97
C LEU A 164 -5.19 -12.89 5.55
N LEU A 165 -4.55 -13.07 6.71
CA LEU A 165 -3.69 -12.05 7.31
C LEU A 165 -2.46 -11.77 6.42
N ALA A 166 -1.82 -12.83 5.92
CA ALA A 166 -0.65 -12.72 5.05
C ALA A 166 -0.99 -12.04 3.70
N CYS A 167 -2.08 -12.45 3.05
CA CYS A 167 -2.55 -11.89 1.78
C CYS A 167 -3.40 -10.63 1.95
N SER A 168 -3.39 -9.99 3.13
CA SER A 168 -4.19 -8.79 3.39
C SER A 168 -3.80 -7.60 2.51
N GLY A 169 -2.62 -7.60 1.89
CA GLY A 169 -2.21 -6.58 0.94
C GLY A 169 -1.62 -5.31 1.58
N HIS A 170 -1.60 -5.21 2.92
CA HIS A 170 -1.03 -4.08 3.65
C HIS A 170 0.10 -4.55 4.62
N PRO A 171 1.37 -4.62 4.16
CA PRO A 171 2.44 -5.28 4.90
C PRO A 171 2.70 -4.77 6.34
N PRO A 172 2.62 -3.45 6.64
CA PRO A 172 2.73 -2.98 8.02
C PRO A 172 1.66 -3.56 8.97
N MET A 173 0.42 -3.69 8.49
CA MET A 173 -0.68 -4.24 9.28
C MET A 173 -0.56 -5.77 9.37
N MET A 174 -0.13 -6.43 8.29
CA MET A 174 0.22 -7.85 8.34
C MET A 174 1.28 -8.13 9.44
N PHE A 175 2.34 -7.32 9.52
CA PHE A 175 3.39 -7.47 10.54
C PHE A 175 2.84 -7.30 11.96
N TYR A 176 2.16 -6.19 12.26
CA TYR A 176 1.62 -5.96 13.60
C TYR A 176 0.53 -6.96 13.97
N GLY A 177 -0.22 -7.45 12.99
CA GLY A 177 -1.14 -8.58 13.15
C GLY A 177 -0.41 -9.85 13.57
N PHE A 178 0.67 -10.23 12.89
CA PHE A 178 1.48 -11.40 13.29
C PHE A 178 2.16 -11.21 14.65
N ALA A 179 2.62 -10.01 14.97
CA ALA A 179 3.15 -9.69 16.29
C ALA A 179 2.07 -9.88 17.39
N ALA A 180 0.84 -9.40 17.15
CA ALA A 180 -0.29 -9.62 18.06
C ALA A 180 -0.57 -11.11 18.24
N ILE A 181 -0.53 -11.90 17.16
CA ILE A 181 -0.76 -13.34 17.17
C ILE A 181 0.34 -14.09 17.92
N GLY A 182 1.60 -13.72 17.74
CA GLY A 182 2.72 -14.27 18.49
C GLY A 182 2.55 -14.02 20.00
N LEU A 183 2.25 -12.79 20.38
CA LEU A 183 1.98 -12.41 21.78
C LEU A 183 0.78 -13.17 22.36
N PHE A 184 -0.34 -13.22 21.62
CA PHE A 184 -1.55 -13.92 22.04
C PHE A 184 -1.27 -15.42 22.25
N THR A 185 -0.62 -16.07 21.29
CA THR A 185 -0.26 -17.51 21.36
C THR A 185 0.64 -17.81 22.55
N LEU A 186 1.62 -16.95 22.81
CA LEU A 186 2.57 -17.12 23.90
C LEU A 186 1.88 -17.04 25.27
N VAL A 187 0.93 -16.12 25.42
CA VAL A 187 0.29 -15.82 26.71
C VAL A 187 -0.89 -16.76 27.04
N ILE A 188 -1.59 -17.29 26.03
CA ILE A 188 -2.81 -18.10 26.21
C ILE A 188 -2.66 -19.26 27.21
N PRO A 189 -1.59 -20.08 27.18
CA PRO A 189 -1.42 -21.17 28.13
C PRO A 189 -1.28 -20.73 29.58
N PHE A 190 -0.90 -19.49 29.85
CA PHE A 190 -0.76 -18.96 31.20
C PHE A 190 -2.07 -18.36 31.72
N ILE A 191 -2.86 -17.71 30.84
CA ILE A 191 -4.09 -17.04 31.25
C ILE A 191 -5.26 -18.01 31.33
N LEU A 192 -5.48 -18.84 30.30
CA LEU A 192 -6.72 -19.61 30.22
C LEU A 192 -6.89 -20.66 31.33
N PRO A 193 -5.84 -21.38 31.80
CA PRO A 193 -6.00 -22.29 32.94
C PRO A 193 -6.40 -21.60 34.24
N ASP A 194 -5.92 -20.38 34.50
CA ASP A 194 -6.34 -19.61 35.68
C ASP A 194 -7.84 -19.28 35.65
N MET A 195 -8.44 -19.24 34.45
CA MET A 195 -9.84 -18.91 34.22
C MET A 195 -10.74 -20.15 34.10
N LEU A 196 -10.19 -21.26 33.64
CA LEU A 196 -10.88 -22.53 33.49
C LEU A 196 -10.51 -23.44 34.66
N SER A 197 -11.40 -23.52 35.66
CA SER A 197 -11.18 -24.29 36.89
C SER A 197 -10.84 -25.78 36.69
N ASP A 198 -11.15 -26.34 35.52
CA ASP A 198 -10.86 -27.71 35.11
C ASP A 198 -9.45 -27.92 34.50
N ARG A 199 -8.66 -26.86 34.33
CA ARG A 199 -7.33 -26.96 33.68
C ARG A 199 -6.24 -26.35 34.55
N LYS A 200 -5.09 -27.02 34.59
CA LYS A 200 -3.88 -26.52 35.24
C LYS A 200 -2.81 -26.25 34.20
N PHE A 201 -1.97 -25.24 34.47
CA PHE A 201 -0.80 -24.98 33.65
C PHE A 201 0.16 -26.18 33.67
N SER A 202 0.67 -26.54 32.49
CA SER A 202 1.70 -27.56 32.29
C SER A 202 2.64 -27.09 31.21
N VAL A 203 3.94 -27.01 31.53
CA VAL A 203 4.98 -26.58 30.59
C VAL A 203 5.00 -27.49 29.35
N LYS A 204 4.86 -28.80 29.54
CA LYS A 204 4.82 -29.77 28.44
C LYS A 204 3.64 -29.51 27.50
N SER A 205 2.46 -29.23 28.06
CA SER A 205 1.26 -28.94 27.28
C SER A 205 1.36 -27.59 26.56
N ALA A 206 1.99 -26.59 27.18
CA ALA A 206 2.24 -25.29 26.56
C ALA A 206 3.21 -25.41 25.37
N LEU A 207 4.31 -26.15 25.52
CA LEU A 207 5.27 -26.41 24.44
C LEU A 207 4.63 -27.14 23.26
N ASP A 208 3.83 -28.19 23.53
CA ASP A 208 3.10 -28.93 22.49
C ASP A 208 2.09 -28.03 21.76
N PHE A 209 1.37 -27.17 22.50
CA PHE A 209 0.47 -26.19 21.91
C PHE A 209 1.20 -25.18 21.01
N TRP A 210 2.30 -24.58 21.50
CA TRP A 210 3.08 -23.61 20.72
C TRP A 210 3.69 -24.24 19.47
N LEU A 211 4.21 -25.47 19.57
CA LEU A 211 4.75 -26.18 18.42
C LEU A 211 3.66 -26.42 17.36
N LYS A 212 2.49 -26.91 17.77
CA LYS A 212 1.37 -27.19 16.85
C LYS A 212 0.82 -25.92 16.21
N VAL A 213 0.55 -24.87 17.00
CA VAL A 213 0.08 -23.59 16.46
C VAL A 213 1.14 -22.97 15.56
N GLY A 214 2.42 -23.03 15.95
CA GLY A 214 3.54 -22.58 15.13
C GLY A 214 3.57 -23.27 13.77
N ILE A 215 3.46 -24.59 13.72
CA ILE A 215 3.39 -25.35 12.45
C ILE A 215 2.18 -24.90 11.61
N LEU A 216 0.99 -24.75 12.21
CA LEU A 216 -0.22 -24.34 11.49
C LEU A 216 -0.10 -22.92 10.92
N VAL A 217 0.49 -21.98 11.67
CA VAL A 217 0.78 -20.62 11.20
C VAL A 217 1.84 -20.68 10.08
N CYS A 218 2.91 -21.45 10.23
CA CYS A 218 3.90 -21.64 9.17
C CYS A 218 3.28 -22.23 7.90
N LEU A 219 2.34 -23.17 8.00
CA LEU A 219 1.60 -23.70 6.85
C LEU A 219 0.71 -22.64 6.19
N GLY A 220 0.06 -21.76 6.96
CA GLY A 220 -0.71 -20.65 6.41
C GLY A 220 0.15 -19.62 5.68
N ILE A 221 1.35 -19.30 6.21
CA ILE A 221 2.33 -18.43 5.56
C ILE A 221 2.92 -19.11 4.31
N ALA A 222 3.22 -20.41 4.38
CA ALA A 222 3.71 -21.15 3.22
C ALA A 222 2.63 -21.25 2.13
N LEU A 223 1.35 -21.35 2.51
CA LEU A 223 0.23 -21.32 1.57
C LEU A 223 0.09 -19.97 0.86
N SER A 224 0.48 -18.86 1.50
CA SER A 224 0.49 -17.52 0.89
C SER A 224 1.76 -17.20 0.08
N SER A 225 2.59 -18.20 -0.24
CA SER A 225 3.81 -18.03 -1.04
C SER A 225 3.57 -17.38 -2.41
N ALA A 226 2.42 -17.64 -3.04
CA ALA A 226 1.96 -16.99 -4.26
C ALA A 226 1.97 -15.46 -4.19
N TYR A 227 1.77 -14.89 -2.99
CA TYR A 227 1.85 -13.47 -2.71
C TYR A 227 3.22 -13.07 -2.14
N ILE A 228 3.67 -13.73 -1.08
CA ILE A 228 4.85 -13.31 -0.30
C ILE A 228 6.14 -13.36 -1.15
N VAL A 229 6.32 -14.42 -1.96
CA VAL A 229 7.53 -14.61 -2.75
C VAL A 229 7.70 -13.50 -3.79
N PRO A 230 6.73 -13.25 -4.70
CA PRO A 230 6.88 -12.17 -5.67
C PRO A 230 6.84 -10.77 -5.01
N LEU A 231 6.07 -10.57 -3.94
CA LEU A 231 6.12 -9.30 -3.18
C LEU A 231 7.55 -8.98 -2.73
N TYR A 232 8.25 -9.95 -2.15
CA TYR A 232 9.61 -9.73 -1.68
C TYR A 232 10.60 -9.53 -2.82
N PHE A 233 10.63 -10.46 -3.78
CA PHE A 233 11.67 -10.49 -4.81
C PHE A 233 11.47 -9.46 -5.93
N GLU A 234 10.24 -9.07 -6.24
CA GLU A 234 9.94 -8.16 -7.36
C GLU A 234 9.48 -6.78 -6.95
N PHE A 235 8.99 -6.58 -5.72
CA PHE A 235 8.57 -5.28 -5.22
C PHE A 235 9.49 -4.77 -4.11
N VAL A 236 9.64 -5.49 -3.00
CA VAL A 236 10.45 -5.01 -1.86
C VAL A 236 11.92 -4.84 -2.25
N LYS A 237 12.51 -5.81 -2.95
CA LYS A 237 13.93 -5.77 -3.36
C LYS A 237 14.21 -4.74 -4.46
N SER A 238 13.23 -4.44 -5.31
CA SER A 238 13.38 -3.54 -6.46
C SER A 238 13.04 -2.09 -6.13
N ASN A 239 12.61 -1.80 -4.91
CA ASN A 239 12.12 -0.49 -4.50
C ASN A 239 13.14 0.23 -3.60
N ASN A 240 13.52 1.44 -3.98
CA ASN A 240 14.54 2.24 -3.29
C ASN A 240 14.07 2.76 -1.92
N SER A 241 12.78 3.03 -1.78
CA SER A 241 12.19 3.73 -0.64
C SER A 241 11.49 2.80 0.35
N TYR A 242 11.28 1.53 -0.01
CA TYR A 242 10.67 0.56 0.91
C TYR A 242 11.64 0.13 2.03
N SER A 243 12.95 0.09 1.74
CA SER A 243 14.00 -0.21 2.73
C SER A 243 14.57 1.03 3.41
N GLN A 244 14.38 2.21 2.82
CA GLN A 244 14.64 3.45 3.54
C GLN A 244 13.50 3.60 4.53
N SER A 245 13.84 3.78 5.81
CA SER A 245 12.89 4.23 6.82
C SER A 245 11.98 5.24 6.18
N ALA A 246 10.68 4.92 6.02
CA ALA A 246 9.68 5.87 5.55
C ALA A 246 10.05 7.19 6.20
N GLY A 247 10.52 8.13 5.37
CA GLY A 247 11.32 9.25 5.83
C GLY A 247 10.66 9.83 7.07
N LEU A 248 11.43 9.90 8.15
CA LEU A 248 11.14 10.70 9.34
C LEU A 248 10.11 11.77 9.00
N ILE A 249 8.86 11.59 9.47
CA ILE A 249 7.94 12.70 9.74
C ILE A 249 7.89 13.70 8.56
N GLY A 250 7.57 13.23 7.34
CA GLY A 250 7.73 14.06 6.14
C GLY A 250 6.44 14.46 5.43
N ALA A 251 5.39 13.65 5.49
CA ALA A 251 4.15 13.88 4.74
C ALA A 251 2.97 14.36 5.61
N GLY A 252 3.25 14.96 6.77
CA GLY A 252 2.24 15.48 7.71
C GLY A 252 1.31 14.43 8.36
N LEU A 253 1.22 13.22 7.79
CA LEU A 253 0.35 12.13 8.22
C LEU A 253 0.98 11.24 9.31
N ASP A 254 2.32 11.22 9.43
CA ASP A 254 3.07 10.37 10.38
C ASP A 254 3.67 11.17 11.56
N ALA A 255 3.02 12.27 11.95
CA ALA A 255 3.47 13.04 13.11
C ALA A 255 3.38 12.18 14.40
N PRO A 256 4.42 12.18 15.26
CA PRO A 256 4.37 11.47 16.52
C PRO A 256 3.20 11.95 17.39
N GLU A 257 2.50 11.02 18.03
CA GLU A 257 1.38 11.38 18.89
C GLU A 257 1.87 12.04 20.19
N THR A 258 1.10 12.98 20.75
CA THR A 258 1.40 13.52 22.08
C THR A 258 0.95 12.55 23.17
N LEU A 259 1.51 12.66 24.38
CA LEU A 259 1.02 11.86 25.52
C LEU A 259 -0.49 12.06 25.76
N ALA A 260 -0.97 13.29 25.59
CA ALA A 260 -2.39 13.60 25.71
C ALA A 260 -3.22 12.90 24.62
N GLY A 261 -2.75 12.92 23.36
CA GLY A 261 -3.38 12.17 22.25
C GLY A 261 -3.44 10.66 22.53
N ALA A 262 -2.32 10.07 22.94
CA ALA A 262 -2.27 8.64 23.26
C ALA A 262 -3.26 8.26 24.38
N LEU A 263 -3.37 9.08 25.44
CA LEU A 263 -4.32 8.90 26.52
C LEU A 263 -5.77 9.15 26.11
N ASN A 264 -6.01 10.04 25.13
CA ASN A 264 -7.35 10.32 24.61
C ASN A 264 -8.02 9.09 24.00
N ASN A 265 -7.27 8.06 23.59
CA ASN A 265 -7.85 6.76 23.23
C ASN A 265 -8.74 6.17 24.34
N PHE A 266 -8.43 6.42 25.61
CA PHE A 266 -9.18 5.93 26.75
C PHE A 266 -10.32 6.87 27.15
N PHE A 267 -10.07 8.18 27.13
CA PHE A 267 -10.96 9.18 27.73
C PHE A 267 -11.74 10.02 26.72
N LEU A 268 -11.11 10.47 25.64
CA LEU A 268 -11.69 11.37 24.63
C LEU A 268 -11.37 10.90 23.20
N PRO A 269 -11.97 9.78 22.72
CA PRO A 269 -11.51 9.13 21.49
C PRO A 269 -11.46 10.03 20.24
N PHE A 270 -12.30 11.06 20.13
CA PHE A 270 -12.27 12.01 19.01
C PHE A 270 -11.01 12.89 18.93
N PHE A 271 -10.21 12.94 20.00
CA PHE A 271 -8.96 13.69 20.08
C PHE A 271 -7.72 12.78 20.10
N ALA A 272 -7.90 11.48 19.88
CA ALA A 272 -6.80 10.57 19.59
C ALA A 272 -6.39 10.72 18.12
N ASP A 273 -5.09 10.63 17.84
CA ASP A 273 -4.59 10.61 16.46
C ASP A 273 -5.12 9.38 15.73
N LEU A 274 -5.62 9.55 14.52
CA LEU A 274 -6.28 8.47 13.79
C LEU A 274 -5.35 7.27 13.57
N LEU A 275 -4.08 7.50 13.23
CA LEU A 275 -3.12 6.41 12.99
C LEU A 275 -2.78 5.65 14.26
N GLY A 276 -2.74 6.32 15.41
CA GLY A 276 -2.52 5.72 16.73
C GLY A 276 -3.80 5.21 17.40
N SER A 277 -4.97 5.45 16.80
CA SER A 277 -6.24 5.28 17.47
C SER A 277 -6.66 3.81 17.64
N PHE A 278 -7.21 3.51 18.81
CA PHE A 278 -7.86 2.25 19.18
C PHE A 278 -9.04 2.45 20.13
N GLY A 279 -9.26 3.68 20.60
CA GLY A 279 -10.37 4.04 21.47
C GLY A 279 -11.75 3.72 20.88
N GLY A 280 -12.76 3.55 21.73
CA GLY A 280 -14.12 3.26 21.27
C GLY A 280 -15.15 3.13 22.39
N SER A 281 -14.80 2.42 23.46
CA SER A 281 -15.63 2.35 24.66
C SER A 281 -14.83 2.77 25.88
N SER A 282 -15.41 3.58 26.77
CA SER A 282 -14.77 3.98 28.02
C SER A 282 -14.51 2.80 28.97
N LEU A 283 -15.10 1.63 28.71
CA LEU A 283 -14.80 0.43 29.48
C LEU A 283 -13.33 0.03 29.43
N ILE A 284 -12.60 0.34 28.35
CA ILE A 284 -11.18 -0.04 28.23
C ILE A 284 -10.29 0.70 29.24
N ILE A 285 -10.78 1.78 29.86
CA ILE A 285 -10.08 2.49 30.95
C ILE A 285 -9.78 1.53 32.11
N ILE A 286 -10.67 0.58 32.41
CA ILE A 286 -10.46 -0.32 33.56
C ILE A 286 -9.24 -1.23 33.33
N ALA A 287 -8.95 -1.60 32.08
CA ALA A 287 -7.73 -2.35 31.74
C ALA A 287 -6.47 -1.51 31.96
N PHE A 288 -6.51 -0.21 31.63
CA PHE A 288 -5.40 0.71 31.90
C PHE A 288 -5.15 0.89 33.40
N LEU A 289 -6.21 0.93 34.21
CA LEU A 289 -6.14 1.13 35.67
C LEU A 289 -5.80 -0.14 36.47
N LEU A 290 -5.48 -1.24 35.81
CA LEU A 290 -5.15 -2.53 36.44
C LEU A 290 -4.12 -2.45 37.60
N PRO A 291 -3.06 -1.62 37.55
CA PRO A 291 -2.12 -1.48 38.67
C PRO A 291 -2.76 -1.07 40.00
N LEU A 292 -3.90 -0.35 39.97
CA LEU A 292 -4.58 0.11 41.19
C LEU A 292 -5.02 -1.04 42.09
N LEU A 293 -5.30 -2.22 41.51
CA LEU A 293 -5.70 -3.41 42.27
C LEU A 293 -4.62 -3.84 43.29
N ARG A 294 -3.35 -3.49 43.05
CA ARG A 294 -2.25 -3.85 43.95
C ARG A 294 -2.33 -3.15 45.31
N PHE A 295 -2.83 -1.90 45.34
CA PHE A 295 -3.06 -1.17 46.59
C PHE A 295 -4.10 -1.86 47.49
N PHE A 296 -4.98 -2.65 46.90
CA PHE A 296 -6.01 -3.44 47.60
C PHE A 296 -5.60 -4.90 47.85
N LYS A 297 -4.30 -5.21 47.72
CA LYS A 297 -3.72 -6.56 47.93
C LYS A 297 -4.29 -7.64 47.02
N VAL A 298 -4.90 -7.28 45.89
CA VAL A 298 -5.30 -8.24 44.87
C VAL A 298 -4.05 -8.83 44.21
N LYS A 299 -3.99 -10.15 44.09
CA LYS A 299 -2.89 -10.85 43.41
C LYS A 299 -3.15 -10.85 41.91
N ILE A 300 -2.25 -10.23 41.17
CA ILE A 300 -2.31 -10.14 39.70
C ILE A 300 -1.26 -11.12 39.13
N PRO A 301 -1.64 -12.05 38.25
CA PRO A 301 -0.69 -12.97 37.60
C PRO A 301 0.36 -12.23 36.76
N LEU A 302 1.55 -12.81 36.65
CA LEU A 302 2.64 -12.23 35.84
C LEU A 302 2.25 -12.06 34.37
N ALA A 303 1.49 -13.00 33.80
CA ALA A 303 1.01 -12.93 32.43
C ALA A 303 0.11 -11.69 32.19
N ILE A 304 -0.68 -11.30 33.19
CA ILE A 304 -1.52 -10.10 33.12
C ILE A 304 -0.68 -8.83 33.23
N TRP A 305 0.36 -8.82 34.06
CA TRP A 305 1.35 -7.73 34.09
C TRP A 305 2.11 -7.58 32.78
N PHE A 306 2.48 -8.70 32.15
CA PHE A 306 3.12 -8.69 30.84
C PHE A 306 2.21 -8.06 29.78
N LEU A 307 0.94 -8.47 29.71
CA LEU A 307 -0.04 -7.86 28.79
C LEU A 307 -0.25 -6.36 29.06
N TRP A 308 -0.35 -5.95 30.32
CA TRP A 308 -0.45 -4.53 30.67
C TRP A 308 0.83 -3.76 30.27
N GLY A 309 2.00 -4.38 30.43
CA GLY A 309 3.28 -3.85 29.93
C GLY A 309 3.29 -3.64 28.42
N ILE A 310 2.66 -4.54 27.64
CA ILE A 310 2.47 -4.35 26.18
C ILE A 310 1.60 -3.13 25.88
N VAL A 311 0.54 -2.87 26.67
CA VAL A 311 -0.26 -1.65 26.52
C VAL A 311 0.60 -0.41 26.72
N ILE A 312 1.40 -0.36 27.79
CA ILE A 312 2.31 0.76 28.05
C ILE A 312 3.37 0.90 26.96
N TYR A 313 3.96 -0.22 26.52
CA TYR A 313 4.93 -0.22 25.43
C TYR A 313 4.35 0.38 24.14
N ALA A 314 3.14 -0.03 23.74
CA ALA A 314 2.49 0.52 22.55
C ALA A 314 2.19 2.02 22.71
N LEU A 315 1.67 2.46 23.86
CA LEU A 315 1.40 3.89 24.13
C LEU A 315 2.67 4.74 24.09
N LEU A 316 3.80 4.22 24.57
CA LEU A 316 5.09 4.91 24.48
C LEU A 316 5.64 4.89 23.05
N PHE A 317 5.45 3.80 22.31
CA PHE A 317 5.92 3.67 20.93
C PHE A 317 5.18 4.61 19.96
N ILE A 318 3.86 4.75 20.10
CA ILE A 318 3.03 5.59 19.21
C ILE A 318 3.41 7.08 19.30
N GLN A 319 3.97 7.50 20.43
CA GLN A 319 4.52 8.85 20.59
C GLN A 319 5.81 9.08 19.77
N GLY A 320 6.34 8.06 19.09
CA GLY A 320 7.45 8.19 18.16
C GLY A 320 8.77 8.65 18.83
N PRO A 321 9.61 9.45 18.15
CA PRO A 321 10.99 9.75 18.59
C PRO A 321 11.15 10.41 19.96
N VAL A 322 10.09 10.96 20.54
CA VAL A 322 10.15 11.61 21.87
C VAL A 322 10.32 10.58 23.00
N THR A 323 10.08 9.30 22.75
CA THR A 323 10.25 8.24 23.75
C THR A 323 11.46 7.35 23.44
N PRO A 324 12.21 6.90 24.46
CA PRO A 324 13.31 5.96 24.26
C PRO A 324 12.82 4.60 23.73
N VAL A 325 11.55 4.25 24.00
CA VAL A 325 10.93 3.00 23.54
C VAL A 325 10.95 2.93 22.01
N TYR A 326 10.57 4.01 21.33
CA TYR A 326 10.61 4.07 19.87
C TYR A 326 12.02 3.87 19.32
N ALA A 327 13.00 4.62 19.84
CA ALA A 327 14.38 4.55 19.38
C ALA A 327 15.01 3.16 19.58
N LEU A 328 14.77 2.53 20.73
CA LEU A 328 15.24 1.17 21.01
C LEU A 328 14.56 0.15 20.10
N SER A 329 13.27 0.29 19.86
CA SER A 329 12.49 -0.60 19.00
C SER A 329 12.95 -0.54 17.56
N HIS A 330 13.17 0.67 17.05
CA HIS A 330 13.72 0.90 15.71
C HIS A 330 15.13 0.31 15.53
N LYS A 331 15.93 0.28 16.60
CA LYS A 331 17.31 -0.24 16.57
C LYS A 331 17.39 -1.76 16.70
N TYR A 332 16.58 -2.35 17.57
CA TYR A 332 16.76 -3.75 18.00
C TYR A 332 15.66 -4.71 17.54
N ILE A 333 14.47 -4.22 17.19
CA ILE A 333 13.38 -5.10 16.75
C ILE A 333 13.44 -5.21 15.22
N PRO A 334 13.58 -6.44 14.68
CA PRO A 334 13.62 -6.65 13.24
C PRO A 334 12.43 -6.03 12.52
N PHE A 335 12.69 -5.49 11.33
CA PHE A 335 11.71 -4.90 10.42
C PHE A 335 11.03 -3.61 10.88
N ILE A 336 11.03 -3.22 12.16
CA ILE A 336 10.38 -1.97 12.62
C ILE A 336 10.87 -0.75 11.85
N SER A 337 12.17 -0.67 11.55
CA SER A 337 12.74 0.44 10.77
C SER A 337 12.19 0.57 9.35
N SER A 338 11.56 -0.49 8.81
CA SER A 338 11.00 -0.51 7.45
C SER A 338 9.48 -0.30 7.37
N LEU A 339 8.76 -0.31 8.51
CA LEU A 339 7.29 -0.43 8.50
C LEU A 339 6.53 0.90 8.43
N GLY A 340 7.19 2.04 8.64
CA GLY A 340 6.58 3.39 8.64
C GLY A 340 5.42 3.55 9.63
N GLY A 341 4.87 4.76 9.78
CA GLY A 341 3.65 5.05 10.55
C GLY A 341 3.59 4.44 11.97
N VAL A 342 4.15 5.16 12.95
CA VAL A 342 4.30 4.70 14.35
C VAL A 342 2.99 4.27 15.02
N GLY A 343 1.87 4.89 14.63
CA GLY A 343 0.54 4.60 15.16
C GLY A 343 0.03 3.18 14.89
N ARG A 344 0.50 2.53 13.83
CA ARG A 344 -0.02 1.21 13.38
C ARG A 344 0.18 0.09 14.40
N ILE A 345 1.11 0.24 15.34
CA ILE A 345 1.28 -0.70 16.46
C ILE A 345 -0.01 -0.85 17.29
N ALA A 346 -0.89 0.16 17.27
CA ALA A 346 -2.20 0.13 17.93
C ALA A 346 -3.06 -1.06 17.48
N MET A 347 -2.75 -1.69 16.33
CA MET A 347 -3.38 -2.93 15.88
C MET A 347 -3.29 -4.07 16.91
N ILE A 348 -2.26 -4.12 17.74
CA ILE A 348 -2.08 -5.15 18.77
C ILE A 348 -3.09 -4.96 19.93
N LEU A 349 -3.44 -3.71 20.23
CA LEU A 349 -4.11 -3.32 21.47
C LEU A 349 -5.51 -3.94 21.66
N PRO A 350 -6.41 -4.02 20.66
CA PRO A 350 -7.73 -4.59 20.87
C PRO A 350 -7.69 -6.02 21.43
N SER A 351 -6.82 -6.88 20.91
CA SER A 351 -6.69 -8.27 21.38
C SER A 351 -6.10 -8.36 22.80
N VAL A 352 -5.13 -7.50 23.13
CA VAL A 352 -4.49 -7.44 24.45
C VAL A 352 -5.46 -6.90 25.50
N LEU A 353 -6.14 -5.79 25.20
CA LEU A 353 -7.15 -5.18 26.06
C LEU A 353 -8.30 -6.15 26.31
N MET A 354 -8.74 -6.89 25.29
CA MET A 354 -9.74 -7.95 25.47
C MET A 354 -9.29 -8.95 26.54
N LEU A 355 -8.09 -9.52 26.44
CA LEU A 355 -7.61 -10.50 27.44
C LEU A 355 -7.50 -9.91 28.85
N LEU A 356 -7.01 -8.68 28.99
CA LEU A 356 -6.97 -7.97 30.28
C LEU A 356 -8.37 -7.82 30.87
N MET A 357 -9.34 -7.39 30.04
CA MET A 357 -10.74 -7.22 30.45
C MET A 357 -11.39 -8.54 30.87
N VAL A 358 -11.16 -9.62 30.11
CA VAL A 358 -11.68 -10.95 30.47
C VAL A 358 -11.15 -11.36 31.86
N TRP A 359 -9.86 -11.16 32.14
CA TRP A 359 -9.30 -11.46 33.46
C TRP A 359 -9.92 -10.59 34.56
N ILE A 360 -10.03 -9.27 34.35
CA ILE A 360 -10.62 -8.33 35.32
C ILE A 360 -12.06 -8.72 35.69
N ILE A 361 -12.85 -9.14 34.70
CA ILE A 361 -14.26 -9.53 34.89
C ILE A 361 -14.36 -10.84 35.69
N ASN A 362 -13.44 -11.78 35.50
CA ASN A 362 -13.45 -13.07 36.19
C ASN A 362 -12.69 -13.08 37.52
N ALA A 363 -11.94 -12.03 37.85
CA ALA A 363 -11.18 -11.96 39.09
C ALA A 363 -12.11 -11.93 40.32
N GLY A 364 -11.76 -12.73 41.35
CA GLY A 364 -12.59 -12.92 42.54
C GLY A 364 -12.77 -11.66 43.39
N ALA A 365 -13.91 -11.59 44.11
CA ALA A 365 -14.20 -10.50 45.02
C ALA A 365 -13.23 -10.46 46.22
N PHE A 366 -12.98 -9.26 46.74
CA PHE A 366 -12.16 -9.03 47.92
C PHE A 366 -12.86 -8.07 48.89
N SER A 367 -12.50 -8.13 50.16
CA SER A 367 -13.09 -7.28 51.21
C SER A 367 -12.16 -6.14 51.61
N ILE A 368 -12.67 -4.92 51.61
CA ILE A 368 -12.00 -3.76 52.19
C ILE A 368 -12.57 -3.54 53.59
N ARG A 369 -11.69 -3.49 54.61
CA ARG A 369 -12.06 -3.12 55.98
C ARG A 369 -11.77 -1.64 56.21
N THR A 370 -12.81 -0.85 56.46
CA THR A 370 -12.69 0.53 56.97
C THR A 370 -13.14 0.56 58.44
N ARG A 371 -12.79 1.60 59.20
CA ARG A 371 -13.13 1.74 60.63
C ARG A 371 -14.66 1.71 60.84
N GLY A 372 -15.22 0.51 60.99
CA GLY A 372 -16.64 0.26 61.29
C GLY A 372 -17.43 -0.58 60.26
N ALA A 373 -16.91 -0.84 59.05
CA ALA A 373 -17.63 -1.61 58.02
C ALA A 373 -16.70 -2.39 57.08
N SER A 374 -17.14 -3.57 56.62
CA SER A 374 -16.47 -4.34 55.57
C SER A 374 -17.28 -4.32 54.28
N VAL A 375 -16.71 -3.79 53.20
CA VAL A 375 -17.36 -3.77 51.87
C VAL A 375 -16.67 -4.80 50.98
N THR A 376 -17.46 -5.71 50.38
CA THR A 376 -16.98 -6.67 49.38
C THR A 376 -17.11 -6.07 47.99
N LEU A 377 -16.01 -5.97 47.25
CA LEU A 377 -15.97 -5.43 45.89
C LEU A 377 -15.32 -6.44 44.94
N THR A 378 -15.79 -6.46 43.69
CA THR A 378 -15.07 -7.14 42.61
C THR A 378 -14.03 -6.19 42.01
N PRO A 379 -12.90 -6.71 41.49
CA PRO A 379 -11.92 -5.90 40.75
C PRO A 379 -12.54 -5.06 39.64
N CYS A 380 -13.50 -5.64 38.90
CA CYS A 380 -14.28 -4.93 37.88
C CYS A 380 -15.03 -3.71 38.46
N SER A 381 -15.71 -3.85 39.60
CA SER A 381 -16.44 -2.73 40.24
C SER A 381 -15.52 -1.64 40.77
N LEU A 382 -14.40 -2.02 41.40
CA LEU A 382 -13.42 -1.06 41.93
C LEU A 382 -12.80 -0.24 40.79
N LEU A 383 -12.34 -0.91 39.74
CA LEU A 383 -11.73 -0.21 38.60
C LEU A 383 -12.76 0.60 37.82
N GLY A 384 -14.01 0.14 37.74
CA GLY A 384 -15.12 0.91 37.18
C GLY A 384 -15.40 2.20 37.97
N LEU A 385 -15.41 2.14 39.30
CA LEU A 385 -15.53 3.32 40.17
C LEU A 385 -14.35 4.27 40.00
N ALA A 386 -13.13 3.74 39.97
CA ALA A 386 -11.93 4.55 39.75
C ALA A 386 -11.95 5.24 38.37
N ALA A 387 -12.36 4.53 37.31
CA ALA A 387 -12.52 5.09 35.97
C ALA A 387 -13.60 6.17 35.92
N LEU A 388 -14.73 5.97 36.62
CA LEU A 388 -15.82 6.93 36.69
C LEU A 388 -15.40 8.25 37.36
N ILE A 389 -14.52 8.18 38.37
CA ILE A 389 -13.96 9.37 39.05
C ILE A 389 -12.83 9.99 38.21
N LEU A 390 -11.95 9.16 37.65
CA LEU A 390 -10.77 9.63 36.93
C LEU A 390 -11.15 10.34 35.62
N THR A 391 -12.21 9.91 34.95
CA THR A 391 -12.61 10.50 33.66
C THR A 391 -12.92 11.99 33.81
N PRO A 392 -13.84 12.46 34.70
CA PRO A 392 -14.04 13.89 34.92
C PRO A 392 -12.78 14.65 35.36
N VAL A 393 -11.92 14.04 36.19
CA VAL A 393 -10.65 14.65 36.62
C VAL A 393 -9.73 14.87 35.42
N TYR A 394 -9.60 13.89 34.54
CA TYR A 394 -8.80 14.01 33.31
C TYR A 394 -9.35 15.11 32.39
N LEU A 395 -10.67 15.20 32.23
CA LEU A 395 -11.31 16.28 31.46
C LEU A 395 -11.01 17.65 32.04
N MET A 396 -11.06 17.79 33.37
CA MET A 396 -10.71 19.02 34.06
C MET A 396 -9.24 19.39 33.84
N VAL A 397 -8.32 18.40 33.88
CA VAL A 397 -6.90 18.60 33.59
C VAL A 397 -6.70 19.06 32.14
N LEU A 398 -7.36 18.45 31.16
CA LEU A 398 -7.30 18.88 29.76
C LEU A 398 -7.81 20.32 29.59
N PHE A 399 -8.90 20.68 30.26
CA PHE A 399 -9.47 22.03 30.23
C PHE A 399 -8.52 23.09 30.81
N LEU A 400 -7.84 22.75 31.92
CA LEU A 400 -6.90 23.64 32.61
C LEU A 400 -5.56 23.78 31.88
N LEU A 401 -4.97 22.66 31.45
CA LEU A 401 -3.62 22.65 30.89
C LEU A 401 -3.58 22.89 29.37
N ARG A 402 -4.69 22.65 28.66
CA ARG A 402 -4.81 22.78 27.20
C ARG A 402 -3.60 22.22 26.44
N PRO A 403 -3.25 20.93 26.65
CA PRO A 403 -2.11 20.34 25.98
C PRO A 403 -2.34 20.30 24.46
N GLU A 404 -1.26 20.29 23.71
CA GLU A 404 -1.33 20.07 22.26
C GLU A 404 -1.80 18.64 21.96
N PHE A 405 -2.71 18.53 20.98
CA PHE A 405 -3.18 17.26 20.44
C PHE A 405 -2.51 16.99 19.09
N GLY A 406 -2.60 15.74 18.62
CA GLY A 406 -2.13 15.39 17.28
C GLY A 406 -2.85 16.19 16.19
N TYR A 407 -2.20 16.34 15.04
CA TYR A 407 -2.75 17.10 13.90
C TYR A 407 -3.82 16.32 13.13
N PHE A 408 -3.82 14.98 13.22
CA PHE A 408 -4.70 14.11 12.44
C PHE A 408 -5.76 13.40 13.29
N THR A 409 -6.53 14.18 14.06
CA THR A 409 -7.61 13.66 14.92
C THR A 409 -9.00 13.77 14.27
N PRO A 410 -9.97 12.91 14.63
CA PRO A 410 -11.35 13.02 14.17
C PRO A 410 -12.00 14.39 14.40
N HIS A 411 -11.71 15.02 15.54
CA HIS A 411 -12.21 16.35 15.89
C HIS A 411 -11.82 17.40 14.82
N PHE A 412 -10.53 17.48 14.49
CA PHE A 412 -10.03 18.44 13.51
C PHE A 412 -10.51 18.12 12.09
N MET A 413 -10.52 16.84 11.71
CA MET A 413 -10.91 16.45 10.35
C MET A 413 -12.39 16.67 10.04
N ARG A 414 -13.28 16.52 11.03
CA ARG A 414 -14.73 16.56 10.81
C ARG A 414 -15.42 17.79 11.37
N HIS A 415 -14.71 18.67 12.07
CA HIS A 415 -15.30 19.76 12.86
C HIS A 415 -16.47 19.25 13.71
N ILE A 416 -16.19 18.24 14.53
CA ILE A 416 -17.23 17.57 15.32
C ILE A 416 -17.88 18.61 16.25
N PRO A 417 -19.23 18.70 16.30
CA PRO A 417 -19.88 19.60 17.24
C PRO A 417 -19.55 19.19 18.68
N PHE A 418 -19.22 20.16 19.51
CA PHE A 418 -18.89 19.95 20.93
C PHE A 418 -19.97 19.15 21.68
N SER A 419 -21.24 19.30 21.29
CA SER A 419 -22.35 18.50 21.85
C SER A 419 -22.19 16.99 21.61
N ILE A 420 -21.68 16.58 20.45
CA ILE A 420 -21.44 15.17 20.11
C ILE A 420 -20.28 14.59 20.93
N GLU A 421 -19.25 15.39 21.18
CA GLU A 421 -18.13 15.01 22.05
C GLU A 421 -18.62 14.79 23.48
N ILE A 422 -19.40 15.72 24.03
CA ILE A 422 -20.01 15.59 25.35
C ILE A 422 -20.89 14.33 25.39
N ILE A 423 -21.75 14.13 24.40
CA ILE A 423 -22.64 12.95 24.34
C ILE A 423 -21.83 11.65 24.37
N SER A 424 -20.72 11.57 23.63
CA SER A 424 -19.84 10.39 23.64
C SER A 424 -19.25 10.12 25.03
N VAL A 425 -18.79 11.16 25.72
CA VAL A 425 -18.28 11.07 27.10
C VAL A 425 -19.39 10.68 28.07
N LEU A 426 -20.58 11.26 27.95
CA LEU A 426 -21.73 10.96 28.81
C LEU A 426 -22.16 9.49 28.68
N PHE A 427 -22.24 8.95 27.46
CA PHE A 427 -22.50 7.53 27.28
C PHE A 427 -21.38 6.65 27.85
N GLY A 428 -20.13 7.10 27.77
CA GLY A 428 -18.98 6.47 28.43
C GLY A 428 -19.13 6.41 29.96
N LEU A 429 -19.42 7.54 30.60
CA LEU A 429 -19.67 7.63 32.05
C LEU A 429 -20.89 6.79 32.46
N LEU A 430 -21.96 6.82 31.67
CA LEU A 430 -23.14 6.00 31.88
C LEU A 430 -22.79 4.50 31.83
N SER A 431 -21.98 4.08 30.85
CA SER A 431 -21.53 2.69 30.75
C SER A 431 -20.72 2.25 31.98
N LEU A 432 -19.82 3.10 32.47
CA LEU A 432 -19.05 2.83 33.69
C LEU A 432 -19.96 2.75 34.93
N ALA A 433 -20.91 3.67 35.06
CA ALA A 433 -21.89 3.67 36.15
C ALA A 433 -22.76 2.39 36.14
N MET A 434 -23.32 2.03 34.99
CA MET A 434 -24.12 0.80 34.84
C MET A 434 -23.29 -0.47 35.12
N LEU A 435 -22.01 -0.49 34.71
CA LEU A 435 -21.09 -1.59 35.03
C LEU A 435 -20.88 -1.75 36.54
N VAL A 436 -20.68 -0.64 37.26
CA VAL A 436 -20.51 -0.67 38.72
C VAL A 436 -21.79 -1.17 39.40
N VAL A 437 -22.95 -0.61 39.05
CA VAL A 437 -24.24 -1.00 39.65
C VAL A 437 -24.56 -2.46 39.34
N TYR A 438 -24.29 -2.92 38.11
CA TYR A 438 -24.46 -4.32 37.71
C TYR A 438 -23.69 -5.30 38.63
N ASN A 439 -22.46 -4.95 39.00
CA ASN A 439 -21.61 -5.79 39.84
C ASN A 439 -21.94 -5.68 41.35
N MET A 440 -22.42 -4.51 41.80
CA MET A 440 -22.72 -4.28 43.22
C MET A 440 -24.13 -4.75 43.64
N TYR A 441 -25.10 -4.72 42.73
CA TYR A 441 -26.51 -4.98 43.04
C TYR A 441 -27.09 -6.11 42.17
N PRO A 442 -26.92 -7.39 42.58
CA PRO A 442 -27.37 -8.54 41.79
C PRO A 442 -28.86 -8.53 41.41
N ARG A 443 -29.72 -7.92 42.25
CA ARG A 443 -31.17 -7.79 41.98
C ARG A 443 -31.48 -6.95 40.74
N LEU A 444 -30.61 -6.00 40.39
CA LEU A 444 -30.75 -5.12 39.23
C LEU A 444 -29.91 -5.58 38.04
N ALA A 445 -29.20 -6.70 38.13
CA ALA A 445 -28.22 -7.12 37.12
C ALA A 445 -28.82 -7.25 35.71
N ARG A 446 -30.06 -7.73 35.58
CA ARG A 446 -30.71 -7.87 34.26
C ARG A 446 -30.98 -6.51 33.61
N THR A 447 -31.57 -5.57 34.35
CA THR A 447 -31.91 -4.23 33.83
C THR A 447 -30.65 -3.42 33.58
N MET A 448 -29.71 -3.41 34.52
CA MET A 448 -28.43 -2.71 34.38
C MET A 448 -27.58 -3.29 33.24
N GLY A 449 -27.63 -4.60 33.01
CA GLY A 449 -26.93 -5.22 31.88
C GLY A 449 -27.47 -4.79 30.52
N ILE A 450 -28.79 -4.65 30.37
CA ILE A 450 -29.41 -4.12 29.14
C ILE A 450 -29.03 -2.65 28.93
N LEU A 451 -29.13 -1.82 29.98
CA LEU A 451 -28.74 -0.41 29.93
C LEU A 451 -27.25 -0.23 29.61
N LEU A 452 -26.40 -1.07 30.18
CA LEU A 452 -24.97 -1.10 29.88
C LEU A 452 -24.72 -1.36 28.38
N CYS A 453 -25.35 -2.39 27.81
CA CYS A 453 -25.25 -2.67 26.38
C CYS A 453 -25.73 -1.50 25.52
N LEU A 454 -26.86 -0.90 25.86
CA LEU A 454 -27.41 0.24 25.12
C LEU A 454 -26.46 1.45 25.18
N ALA A 455 -25.92 1.78 26.36
CA ALA A 455 -24.97 2.88 26.51
C ALA A 455 -23.70 2.67 25.68
N ILE A 456 -23.17 1.44 25.64
CA ILE A 456 -21.99 1.09 24.84
C ILE A 456 -22.29 1.18 23.34
N LEU A 457 -23.44 0.64 22.89
CA LEU A 457 -23.85 0.72 21.49
C LEU A 457 -24.04 2.18 21.04
N LEU A 458 -24.60 3.03 21.90
CA LEU A 458 -24.75 4.45 21.63
C LEU A 458 -23.39 5.18 21.59
N GLN A 459 -22.48 4.87 22.52
CA GLN A 459 -21.13 5.43 22.52
C GLN A 459 -20.36 5.03 21.25
N ILE A 460 -20.26 3.74 20.97
CA ILE A 460 -19.56 3.21 19.79
C ILE A 460 -20.22 3.70 18.50
N GLY A 461 -21.56 3.67 18.43
CA GLY A 461 -22.29 4.16 17.26
C GLY A 461 -22.02 5.64 16.99
N THR A 462 -21.93 6.46 18.04
CA THR A 462 -21.55 7.88 17.94
C THR A 462 -20.11 8.01 17.44
N ILE A 463 -19.16 7.28 18.04
CA ILE A 463 -17.76 7.33 17.65
C ILE A 463 -17.57 6.86 16.21
N LEU A 464 -18.18 5.76 15.79
CA LEU A 464 -18.04 5.26 14.41
C LEU A 464 -18.71 6.18 13.39
N LYS A 465 -19.83 6.81 13.75
CA LYS A 465 -20.51 7.77 12.88
C LYS A 465 -19.69 9.04 12.67
N TYR A 466 -18.94 9.50 13.69
CA TYR A 466 -18.20 10.77 13.68
C TYR A 466 -16.69 10.67 13.63
N GLY A 467 -16.13 9.47 13.79
CA GLY A 467 -14.70 9.21 13.87
C GLY A 467 -13.95 9.34 12.55
N MET A 468 -14.67 9.37 11.42
CA MET A 468 -14.10 9.53 10.09
C MET A 468 -14.95 10.42 9.19
N PHE A 469 -14.30 11.02 8.21
CA PHE A 469 -14.94 11.86 7.21
C PHE A 469 -15.76 11.02 6.22
N ILE A 470 -16.79 11.67 5.68
CA ILE A 470 -17.79 11.08 4.80
C ILE A 470 -17.81 11.89 3.53
N GLU A 471 -17.82 11.20 2.39
CA GLU A 471 -17.92 11.86 1.09
C GLU A 471 -19.15 11.38 0.32
N LYS A 472 -19.55 12.15 -0.68
CA LYS A 472 -20.49 11.68 -1.68
C LYS A 472 -19.83 10.56 -2.48
N LYS A 473 -20.58 9.48 -2.65
CA LYS A 473 -20.15 8.37 -3.49
C LYS A 473 -20.07 8.80 -4.96
N LYS A 474 -19.07 8.26 -5.67
CA LYS A 474 -19.01 8.23 -7.13
C LYS A 474 -19.05 6.77 -7.59
N ASP A 475 -19.62 6.51 -8.75
CA ASP A 475 -19.57 5.18 -9.36
C ASP A 475 -18.14 4.93 -9.88
N GLU A 476 -17.70 3.68 -9.77
CA GLU A 476 -16.39 3.26 -10.28
C GLU A 476 -16.46 3.01 -11.80
N PRO A 477 -15.32 2.97 -12.52
CA PRO A 477 -15.30 2.72 -13.96
C PRO A 477 -16.00 1.42 -14.34
N THR A 478 -16.81 1.46 -15.39
CA THR A 478 -17.41 0.24 -15.97
C THR A 478 -16.39 -0.54 -16.77
N PHE A 479 -16.67 -1.82 -17.03
CA PHE A 479 -15.79 -2.66 -17.86
C PHE A 479 -15.58 -2.06 -19.26
N ASP A 480 -16.65 -1.55 -19.89
CA ASP A 480 -16.56 -0.90 -21.21
C ASP A 480 -15.73 0.39 -21.19
N GLN A 481 -15.83 1.17 -20.11
CA GLN A 481 -14.99 2.36 -19.92
C GLN A 481 -13.52 1.98 -19.79
N LEU A 482 -13.21 0.89 -19.08
CA LEU A 482 -11.84 0.37 -18.97
C LEU A 482 -11.32 -0.14 -20.33
N ILE A 483 -12.12 -0.89 -21.09
CA ILE A 483 -11.76 -1.29 -22.46
C ILE A 483 -11.47 -0.06 -23.31
N SER A 484 -12.33 0.95 -23.28
CA SER A 484 -12.14 2.18 -24.04
C SER A 484 -10.85 2.89 -23.64
N LEU A 485 -10.58 3.01 -22.33
CA LEU A 485 -9.36 3.62 -21.83
C LEU A 485 -8.11 2.85 -22.29
N LYS A 486 -8.15 1.51 -22.24
CA LYS A 486 -7.02 0.66 -22.63
C LYS A 486 -6.75 0.62 -24.14
N LYS A 487 -7.69 1.05 -24.97
CA LYS A 487 -7.46 1.30 -26.40
C LYS A 487 -6.60 2.54 -26.64
N ASP A 488 -6.68 3.54 -25.77
CA ASP A 488 -5.94 4.80 -25.92
C ASP A 488 -4.60 4.78 -25.18
N THR A 489 -4.53 4.13 -24.02
CA THR A 489 -3.30 4.02 -23.23
C THR A 489 -3.21 2.71 -22.47
N LEU A 490 -2.02 2.11 -22.43
CA LEU A 490 -1.74 1.00 -21.51
C LEU A 490 -1.59 1.48 -20.06
N GLY A 491 -1.36 2.79 -19.86
CA GLY A 491 -1.16 3.37 -18.55
C GLY A 491 -2.33 3.10 -17.60
N TYR A 492 -2.00 2.74 -16.38
CA TYR A 492 -2.94 2.69 -15.27
C TYR A 492 -3.01 4.06 -14.58
N SER A 493 -4.23 4.52 -14.25
CA SER A 493 -4.40 5.70 -13.39
C SER A 493 -4.31 5.25 -11.94
N PHE A 494 -3.24 5.65 -11.26
CA PHE A 494 -3.00 5.28 -9.87
C PHE A 494 -2.99 6.50 -8.95
N TYR A 495 -3.23 6.24 -7.68
CA TYR A 495 -3.05 7.23 -6.64
C TYR A 495 -1.61 7.29 -6.19
N GLU A 496 -1.22 8.46 -5.70
CA GLU A 496 0.13 8.76 -5.28
C GLU A 496 0.60 7.84 -4.14
N ASN A 497 1.60 7.00 -4.43
CA ASN A 497 2.33 6.26 -3.41
C ASN A 497 3.84 6.56 -3.53
N PRO A 498 4.37 7.49 -2.72
CA PRO A 498 5.77 7.90 -2.82
C PRO A 498 6.74 6.74 -2.48
N ASN A 499 6.26 5.69 -1.81
CA ASN A 499 7.04 4.53 -1.42
C ASN A 499 6.92 3.34 -2.39
N ALA A 500 6.39 3.54 -3.60
CA ALA A 500 6.23 2.50 -4.62
C ALA A 500 7.14 2.68 -5.85
N GLN A 501 8.17 3.52 -5.74
CA GLN A 501 9.08 3.81 -6.84
C GLN A 501 9.96 2.61 -7.21
N HIS A 502 10.04 2.34 -8.51
CA HIS A 502 10.94 1.34 -9.06
C HIS A 502 12.38 1.87 -9.10
N ARG A 503 13.34 1.16 -8.48
CA ARG A 503 14.76 1.58 -8.40
C ARG A 503 15.36 1.95 -9.74
N VAL A 504 15.16 1.11 -10.76
CA VAL A 504 15.69 1.36 -12.12
C VAL A 504 15.21 2.71 -12.67
N VAL A 505 13.97 3.10 -12.39
CA VAL A 505 13.40 4.36 -12.89
C VAL A 505 13.99 5.55 -12.13
N SER A 506 14.03 5.48 -10.80
CA SER A 506 14.59 6.55 -9.97
C SER A 506 16.09 6.75 -10.23
N ASP A 507 16.86 5.66 -10.29
CA ASP A 507 18.30 5.68 -10.59
C ASP A 507 18.53 6.27 -12.00
N HIS A 508 17.71 5.90 -12.98
CA HIS A 508 17.79 6.43 -14.34
C HIS A 508 17.50 7.92 -14.43
N LEU A 509 16.40 8.39 -13.82
CA LEU A 509 16.03 9.82 -13.84
C LEU A 509 17.02 10.70 -13.08
N SER A 510 17.73 10.14 -12.09
CA SER A 510 18.81 10.88 -11.41
C SER A 510 20.03 11.14 -12.31
N ARG A 511 20.18 10.42 -13.42
CA ARG A 511 21.35 10.46 -14.31
C ARG A 511 21.02 10.85 -15.76
N SER A 512 19.76 10.71 -16.17
CA SER A 512 19.27 10.92 -17.54
C SER A 512 17.76 11.21 -17.58
N PHE A 513 17.09 10.87 -18.68
CA PHE A 513 15.67 11.15 -18.94
C PHE A 513 14.95 9.94 -19.54
N MET A 514 13.64 9.86 -19.30
CA MET A 514 12.77 8.82 -19.86
C MET A 514 12.17 9.32 -21.16
N GLU A 515 12.70 8.81 -22.28
CA GLU A 515 12.21 9.17 -23.60
C GLU A 515 10.79 8.60 -23.84
N PRO A 516 9.83 9.38 -24.38
CA PRO A 516 8.42 9.03 -24.37
C PRO A 516 7.97 8.21 -25.59
N PHE A 517 8.59 7.04 -25.78
CA PHE A 517 8.13 6.04 -26.72
C PHE A 517 7.56 4.81 -25.99
N LEU A 518 6.83 3.93 -26.68
CA LEU A 518 6.57 2.57 -26.21
C LEU A 518 7.52 1.60 -26.92
N GLY A 519 7.50 1.61 -28.25
CA GLY A 519 8.40 0.82 -29.11
C GLY A 519 8.93 1.65 -30.26
N LYS A 520 10.26 1.72 -30.45
CA LYS A 520 10.84 2.46 -31.57
C LYS A 520 12.12 1.85 -32.12
N LEU A 521 12.55 2.32 -33.29
CA LEU A 521 13.80 1.91 -33.93
C LEU A 521 14.95 2.85 -33.60
N PHE A 522 16.13 2.25 -33.49
CA PHE A 522 17.41 2.93 -33.32
C PHE A 522 18.38 2.44 -34.40
N THR A 523 18.98 3.39 -35.10
CA THR A 523 19.86 3.12 -36.25
C THR A 523 21.33 3.37 -35.93
N GLN A 524 21.64 4.10 -34.86
CA GLN A 524 23.02 4.30 -34.40
C GLN A 524 23.28 3.52 -33.12
N VAL A 525 24.06 2.45 -33.23
CA VAL A 525 24.36 1.53 -32.11
C VAL A 525 25.70 1.89 -31.51
N ILE A 526 25.70 2.25 -30.24
CA ILE A 526 26.89 2.63 -29.49
C ILE A 526 27.12 1.56 -28.40
N PRO A 527 28.08 0.65 -28.59
CA PRO A 527 28.40 -0.36 -27.58
C PRO A 527 29.02 0.31 -26.35
N VAL A 528 28.61 -0.12 -25.17
CA VAL A 528 29.16 0.32 -23.88
C VAL A 528 29.40 -0.87 -22.97
N SER A 529 30.36 -0.76 -22.06
CA SER A 529 30.72 -1.83 -21.13
C SER A 529 29.73 -1.99 -19.98
N ASN A 530 29.04 -0.91 -19.58
CA ASN A 530 28.09 -0.93 -18.48
C ASN A 530 27.16 0.30 -18.49
N GLN A 531 26.22 0.31 -17.54
CA GLN A 531 25.20 1.34 -17.36
C GLN A 531 25.79 2.74 -17.09
N ASP A 532 26.84 2.82 -16.28
CA ASP A 532 27.47 4.10 -15.93
C ASP A 532 28.15 4.72 -17.15
N GLU A 533 28.82 3.91 -17.97
CA GLU A 533 29.39 4.36 -19.23
C GLU A 533 28.29 4.86 -20.19
N ALA A 534 27.16 4.17 -20.29
CA ALA A 534 26.00 4.64 -21.05
C ALA A 534 25.61 6.06 -20.64
N TYR A 535 25.46 6.31 -19.32
CA TYR A 535 25.09 7.62 -18.80
C TYR A 535 26.14 8.70 -19.10
N ILE A 536 27.42 8.40 -18.93
CA ILE A 536 28.51 9.34 -19.23
C ILE A 536 28.48 9.74 -20.71
N GLN A 537 28.30 8.78 -21.61
CA GLN A 537 28.26 9.06 -23.05
C GLN A 537 27.00 9.82 -23.46
N MET A 538 25.84 9.42 -22.93
CA MET A 538 24.56 10.09 -23.16
C MET A 538 24.58 11.57 -22.73
N GLN A 539 25.24 11.90 -21.62
CA GLN A 539 25.39 13.29 -21.16
C GLN A 539 26.23 14.15 -22.12
N LYS A 540 27.26 13.55 -22.74
CA LYS A 540 28.10 14.24 -23.73
C LYS A 540 27.28 14.56 -24.98
N LYS A 541 26.67 13.54 -25.58
CA LYS A 541 25.88 13.65 -26.80
C LYS A 541 24.89 12.49 -26.89
N ARG A 542 23.63 12.80 -27.21
CA ARG A 542 22.62 11.81 -27.54
C ARG A 542 21.70 12.38 -28.62
N LEU A 543 21.39 11.57 -29.62
CA LEU A 543 20.37 11.84 -30.63
C LEU A 543 19.19 10.86 -30.46
N GLN A 544 18.07 11.15 -31.10
CA GLN A 544 16.88 10.29 -31.04
C GLN A 544 17.11 8.90 -31.68
N GLN A 545 18.06 8.80 -32.62
CA GLN A 545 18.42 7.56 -33.32
C GLN A 545 19.48 6.74 -32.58
N ASP A 546 20.09 7.29 -31.52
CA ASP A 546 21.18 6.66 -30.78
C ASP A 546 20.66 5.67 -29.74
N ILE A 547 21.29 4.50 -29.70
CA ILE A 547 21.12 3.53 -28.62
C ILE A 547 22.46 3.10 -28.04
N PHE A 548 22.60 3.29 -26.74
CA PHE A 548 23.75 2.83 -25.96
C PHE A 548 23.45 1.43 -25.42
N VAL A 549 24.14 0.40 -25.91
CA VAL A 549 23.82 -1.00 -25.63
C VAL A 549 24.93 -1.65 -24.80
N GLU A 550 24.58 -2.14 -23.61
CA GLU A 550 25.51 -2.84 -22.72
C GLU A 550 25.96 -4.18 -23.29
N ASP A 551 27.26 -4.46 -23.20
CA ASP A 551 27.88 -5.75 -23.57
C ASP A 551 27.55 -6.21 -25.01
N PHE A 552 27.47 -5.27 -25.95
CA PHE A 552 27.26 -5.55 -27.37
C PHE A 552 28.57 -5.52 -28.16
N ASP A 553 28.66 -6.39 -29.16
CA ASP A 553 29.85 -6.54 -30.01
C ASP A 553 30.09 -5.25 -30.83
N PRO A 554 31.25 -4.58 -30.65
CA PRO A 554 31.55 -3.34 -31.37
C PRO A 554 31.61 -3.48 -32.89
N GLU A 555 32.04 -4.63 -33.42
CA GLU A 555 32.12 -4.82 -34.87
C GLU A 555 30.72 -5.00 -35.47
N LYS A 556 29.84 -5.73 -34.78
CA LYS A 556 28.42 -5.81 -35.18
C LYS A 556 27.72 -4.47 -35.09
N ALA A 557 28.00 -3.66 -34.05
CA ALA A 557 27.45 -2.31 -33.93
C ALA A 557 27.82 -1.42 -35.12
N LYS A 558 29.08 -1.49 -35.58
CA LYS A 558 29.53 -0.77 -36.78
C LYS A 558 28.80 -1.23 -38.04
N ILE A 559 28.60 -2.53 -38.20
CA ILE A 559 27.88 -3.10 -39.36
C ILE A 559 26.43 -2.61 -39.39
N ILE A 560 25.72 -2.70 -38.27
CA ILE A 560 24.32 -2.25 -38.15
C ILE A 560 24.23 -0.74 -38.41
N THR A 561 25.08 0.05 -37.75
CA THR A 561 25.09 1.52 -37.89
C THR A 561 25.46 1.95 -39.32
N GLY A 562 26.41 1.26 -39.94
CA GLY A 562 26.81 1.52 -41.32
C GLY A 562 25.71 1.17 -42.32
N GLY A 563 25.03 0.04 -42.12
CA GLY A 563 23.92 -0.41 -42.98
C GLY A 563 22.68 0.47 -42.87
N ALA A 564 22.41 1.05 -41.70
CA ALA A 564 21.26 1.93 -41.47
C ALA A 564 21.53 3.41 -41.77
N LYS A 565 22.72 3.77 -42.28
CA LYS A 565 23.13 5.16 -42.52
C LYS A 565 22.18 5.92 -43.46
N ASP A 566 21.71 5.25 -44.50
CA ASP A 566 20.84 5.83 -45.53
C ASP A 566 19.35 5.52 -45.30
N MET A 567 19.01 4.94 -44.14
CA MET A 567 17.63 4.65 -43.77
C MET A 567 16.83 5.94 -43.66
N ASN A 568 15.69 5.97 -44.34
CA ASN A 568 14.75 7.10 -44.36
C ASN A 568 13.31 6.72 -44.04
N ASP A 569 13.01 5.43 -44.01
CA ASP A 569 11.70 4.90 -43.63
C ASP A 569 11.85 3.75 -42.63
N GLY A 570 10.89 3.69 -41.72
CA GLY A 570 10.80 2.68 -40.69
C GLY A 570 9.50 2.87 -39.93
N MET A 571 8.87 1.77 -39.54
CA MET A 571 7.59 1.81 -38.84
C MET A 571 7.55 0.78 -37.75
N VAL A 572 6.94 1.14 -36.63
CA VAL A 572 6.53 0.25 -35.54
C VAL A 572 5.03 0.42 -35.34
N GLU A 573 4.31 -0.70 -35.29
CA GLU A 573 2.88 -0.76 -35.00
C GLU A 573 2.65 -1.79 -33.89
N LEU A 574 1.93 -1.44 -32.83
CA LEU A 574 1.53 -2.39 -31.79
C LEU A 574 0.33 -3.20 -32.28
N LEU A 575 0.53 -4.50 -32.51
CA LEU A 575 -0.53 -5.41 -32.97
C LEU A 575 -1.32 -6.03 -31.83
N TYR A 576 -0.63 -6.34 -30.73
CA TYR A 576 -1.24 -7.01 -29.59
C TYR A 576 -0.72 -6.40 -28.29
N SER A 577 -1.63 -6.14 -27.37
CA SER A 577 -1.28 -5.70 -26.02
C SER A 577 -2.13 -6.38 -24.96
N SER A 578 -1.45 -6.74 -23.87
CA SER A 578 -2.01 -7.25 -22.62
C SER A 578 -1.07 -6.82 -21.48
N PHE A 579 -1.38 -7.22 -20.25
CA PHE A 579 -0.54 -6.88 -19.09
C PHE A 579 0.85 -7.53 -19.17
N ASN A 580 0.94 -8.75 -19.71
CA ASN A 580 2.18 -9.53 -19.71
C ASN A 580 2.84 -9.67 -21.07
N ARG A 581 2.16 -9.25 -22.15
CA ARG A 581 2.60 -9.50 -23.53
C ARG A 581 2.30 -8.31 -24.42
N LEU A 582 3.31 -7.90 -25.18
CA LEU A 582 3.23 -6.91 -26.24
C LEU A 582 3.76 -7.51 -27.54
N GLN A 583 3.11 -7.26 -28.67
CA GLN A 583 3.57 -7.69 -29.98
C GLN A 583 3.55 -6.53 -30.95
N PHE A 584 4.69 -6.32 -31.62
CA PHE A 584 4.90 -5.22 -32.54
C PHE A 584 5.16 -5.76 -33.95
N ARG A 585 4.51 -5.16 -34.93
CA ARG A 585 4.92 -5.26 -36.33
C ARG A 585 5.93 -4.14 -36.58
N VAL A 586 7.06 -4.53 -37.14
CA VAL A 586 8.15 -3.61 -37.44
C VAL A 586 8.52 -3.73 -38.91
N ASN A 587 8.72 -2.60 -39.57
CA ASN A 587 9.31 -2.54 -40.90
C ASN A 587 10.55 -1.66 -40.82
N SER A 588 11.70 -2.21 -41.21
CA SER A 588 12.98 -1.49 -41.20
C SER A 588 13.69 -1.66 -42.54
N GLN A 589 14.20 -0.59 -43.14
CA GLN A 589 14.94 -0.66 -44.42
C GLN A 589 16.35 -1.25 -44.28
N ALA A 590 16.85 -1.37 -43.05
CA ALA A 590 18.17 -1.91 -42.74
C ALA A 590 18.11 -2.67 -41.41
N PRO A 591 19.12 -3.49 -41.09
CA PRO A 591 19.29 -4.00 -39.73
C PRO A 591 19.33 -2.85 -38.73
N ALA A 592 18.63 -3.00 -37.60
CA ALA A 592 18.49 -1.95 -36.60
C ALA A 592 18.28 -2.55 -35.21
N PHE A 593 18.16 -1.70 -34.19
CA PHE A 593 17.67 -2.10 -32.88
C PHE A 593 16.23 -1.62 -32.68
N PHE A 594 15.39 -2.50 -32.16
CA PHE A 594 14.11 -2.12 -31.57
C PHE A 594 14.29 -1.91 -30.07
N GLY A 595 13.79 -0.80 -29.53
CA GLY A 595 13.73 -0.59 -28.09
C GLY A 595 12.32 -0.56 -27.53
N LEU A 596 12.16 -1.07 -26.31
CA LEU A 596 10.94 -1.00 -25.49
C LEU A 596 11.23 -0.17 -24.24
N SER A 597 10.44 0.88 -24.00
CA SER A 597 10.72 1.91 -22.97
C SER A 597 10.45 1.48 -21.53
N TYR A 598 9.84 0.31 -21.32
CA TYR A 598 9.62 -0.20 -19.97
C TYR A 598 10.92 -0.45 -19.21
N PRO A 599 10.93 -0.30 -17.87
CA PRO A 599 12.15 -0.41 -17.08
C PRO A 599 12.82 -1.77 -17.21
N TYR A 600 14.12 -1.77 -17.51
CA TYR A 600 14.94 -2.97 -17.66
C TYR A 600 15.14 -3.66 -16.31
N THR A 601 14.29 -4.65 -16.04
CA THR A 601 14.33 -5.44 -14.80
C THR A 601 14.97 -6.83 -14.99
N GLY A 602 15.27 -7.21 -16.24
CA GLY A 602 15.70 -8.56 -16.59
C GLY A 602 14.57 -9.60 -16.67
N HIS A 603 13.31 -9.20 -16.41
CA HIS A 603 12.13 -10.07 -16.49
C HIS A 603 11.53 -10.15 -17.90
N TRP A 604 11.73 -9.13 -18.75
CA TRP A 604 11.23 -9.20 -20.12
C TRP A 604 12.06 -10.14 -20.98
N ARG A 605 11.37 -10.97 -21.75
CA ARG A 605 11.92 -11.86 -22.78
C ARG A 605 11.37 -11.44 -24.13
N ALA A 606 12.18 -11.58 -25.18
CA ALA A 606 11.78 -11.19 -26.52
C ALA A 606 11.96 -12.32 -27.54
N TRP A 607 11.11 -12.29 -28.55
CA TRP A 607 11.18 -13.12 -29.74
C TRP A 607 11.11 -12.23 -30.98
N VAL A 608 11.92 -12.53 -31.98
CA VAL A 608 11.88 -11.89 -33.30
C VAL A 608 11.56 -12.97 -34.32
N ASN A 609 10.46 -12.79 -35.05
CA ASN A 609 9.97 -13.76 -36.04
C ASN A 609 9.78 -15.19 -35.48
N GLY A 610 9.40 -15.29 -34.20
CA GLY A 610 9.18 -16.56 -33.50
C GLY A 610 10.43 -17.15 -32.83
N GLU A 611 11.62 -16.63 -33.12
CA GLU A 611 12.87 -17.08 -32.50
C GLU A 611 13.21 -16.27 -31.27
N LYS A 612 13.61 -16.93 -30.19
CA LYS A 612 13.96 -16.27 -28.93
C LYS A 612 15.29 -15.53 -29.09
N VAL A 613 15.31 -14.24 -28.77
CA VAL A 613 16.51 -13.39 -28.88
C VAL A 613 16.99 -12.89 -27.52
N ARG A 614 18.25 -12.43 -27.47
CA ARG A 614 18.80 -11.76 -26.29
C ARG A 614 18.18 -10.36 -26.16
N VAL A 615 17.79 -10.01 -24.94
CA VAL A 615 17.32 -8.66 -24.60
C VAL A 615 18.44 -7.92 -23.87
N TYR A 616 18.94 -6.87 -24.51
CA TYR A 616 20.00 -6.02 -23.97
C TYR A 616 19.42 -4.85 -23.18
N ARG A 617 20.21 -4.29 -22.26
CA ARG A 617 19.89 -3.00 -21.66
C ARG A 617 20.32 -1.89 -22.61
N GLY A 618 19.35 -1.07 -23.03
CA GLY A 618 19.55 0.06 -23.91
C GLY A 618 19.33 1.38 -23.16
N ASN A 619 20.17 2.39 -23.45
CA ASN A 619 20.03 3.75 -22.90
C ASN A 619 19.90 3.78 -21.36
N GLY A 620 20.57 2.85 -20.67
CA GLY A 620 20.60 2.75 -19.22
C GLY A 620 19.35 2.16 -18.56
N ALA A 621 18.17 2.18 -19.18
CA ALA A 621 16.93 1.68 -18.54
C ALA A 621 15.91 1.02 -19.48
N ALA A 622 16.04 1.16 -20.80
CA ALA A 622 15.14 0.53 -21.76
C ALA A 622 15.60 -0.89 -22.12
N HIS A 623 14.71 -1.67 -22.73
CA HIS A 623 15.08 -2.92 -23.37
C HIS A 623 15.46 -2.67 -24.82
N ALA A 624 16.42 -3.45 -25.34
CA ALA A 624 16.90 -3.36 -26.71
C ALA A 624 17.03 -4.75 -27.33
N VAL A 625 16.54 -4.93 -28.55
CA VAL A 625 16.67 -6.18 -29.32
C VAL A 625 17.11 -5.87 -30.75
N GLU A 626 18.02 -6.67 -31.27
CA GLU A 626 18.47 -6.60 -32.66
C GLU A 626 17.35 -7.10 -33.58
N ILE A 627 17.15 -6.43 -34.71
CA ILE A 627 16.18 -6.81 -35.73
C ILE A 627 16.83 -6.82 -37.11
N PRO A 628 16.43 -7.77 -37.98
CA PRO A 628 16.88 -7.79 -39.36
C PRO A 628 16.20 -6.70 -40.19
N GLU A 629 16.73 -6.47 -41.38
CA GLU A 629 16.06 -5.71 -42.44
C GLU A 629 14.71 -6.35 -42.82
N GLY A 630 13.78 -5.50 -43.25
CA GLY A 630 12.46 -5.87 -43.73
C GLY A 630 11.41 -5.92 -42.63
N LYS A 631 10.40 -6.75 -42.84
CA LYS A 631 9.28 -6.92 -41.90
C LYS A 631 9.67 -7.91 -40.82
N SER A 632 9.55 -7.48 -39.57
CA SER A 632 9.75 -8.31 -38.39
C SER A 632 8.53 -8.28 -37.47
N LEU A 633 8.23 -9.42 -36.85
CA LEU A 633 7.27 -9.52 -35.76
C LEU A 633 8.04 -9.68 -34.45
N ILE A 634 7.95 -8.68 -33.59
CA ILE A 634 8.66 -8.66 -32.31
C ILE A 634 7.64 -8.91 -31.21
N GLU A 635 7.92 -9.87 -30.34
CA GLU A 635 7.07 -10.17 -29.20
C GLU A 635 7.85 -10.05 -27.90
N PHE A 636 7.30 -9.30 -26.95
CA PHE A 636 7.81 -9.17 -25.59
C PHE A 636 6.86 -9.86 -24.62
N ARG A 637 7.41 -10.69 -23.72
CA ARG A 637 6.68 -11.31 -22.61
C ARG A 637 7.35 -11.00 -21.27
N TYR A 638 6.58 -10.60 -20.28
CA TYR A 638 7.06 -10.44 -18.90
C TYR A 638 7.18 -11.81 -18.24
N TRP A 639 8.37 -12.16 -17.76
CA TRP A 639 8.69 -13.47 -17.19
C TRP A 639 9.18 -13.35 -15.75
N SER A 640 8.38 -13.85 -14.81
CA SER A 640 8.68 -13.82 -13.38
C SER A 640 8.94 -15.20 -12.79
N ASN A 641 10.20 -15.48 -12.43
CA ASN A 641 10.54 -16.67 -11.67
C ASN A 641 9.93 -16.65 -10.25
N ALA A 642 9.78 -15.48 -9.64
CA ALA A 642 9.25 -15.36 -8.30
C ALA A 642 7.77 -15.76 -8.24
N PHE A 643 6.97 -15.36 -9.23
CA PHE A 643 5.59 -15.84 -9.36
C PHE A 643 5.51 -17.34 -9.61
N PHE A 644 6.32 -17.90 -10.52
CA PHE A 644 6.32 -19.35 -10.76
C PHE A 644 6.59 -20.16 -9.49
N TRP A 645 7.64 -19.80 -8.74
CA TRP A 645 7.97 -20.48 -7.49
C TRP A 645 6.94 -20.24 -6.38
N GLY A 646 6.42 -19.01 -6.27
CA GLY A 646 5.38 -18.67 -5.30
C GLY A 646 4.12 -19.50 -5.49
N ILE A 647 3.59 -19.54 -6.72
CA ILE A 647 2.37 -20.28 -7.07
C ILE A 647 2.61 -21.79 -6.92
N LEU A 648 3.74 -22.30 -7.41
CA LEU A 648 4.09 -23.72 -7.27
C LEU A 648 4.12 -24.15 -5.81
N LEU A 649 4.78 -23.37 -4.94
CA LEU A 649 4.86 -23.65 -3.51
C LEU A 649 3.48 -23.61 -2.86
N SER A 650 2.66 -22.59 -3.16
CA SER A 650 1.28 -22.52 -2.68
C SER A 650 0.44 -23.73 -3.08
N CYS A 651 0.53 -24.18 -4.33
CA CYS A 651 -0.17 -25.38 -4.81
C CYS A 651 0.31 -26.67 -4.10
N ILE A 652 1.62 -26.81 -3.86
CA ILE A 652 2.18 -27.94 -3.12
C ILE A 652 1.66 -27.94 -1.67
N ILE A 653 1.70 -26.79 -1.00
CA ILE A 653 1.25 -26.66 0.39
C ILE A 653 -0.27 -26.90 0.49
N PHE A 654 -1.05 -26.39 -0.47
CA PHE A 654 -2.48 -26.70 -0.57
C PHE A 654 -2.73 -28.22 -0.65
N ASN A 655 -1.99 -28.92 -1.51
CA ASN A 655 -2.09 -30.37 -1.62
C ASN A 655 -1.70 -31.08 -0.32
N VAL A 656 -0.60 -30.69 0.33
CA VAL A 656 -0.17 -31.27 1.61
C VAL A 656 -1.24 -31.12 2.69
N ILE A 657 -1.82 -29.92 2.82
CA ILE A 657 -2.89 -29.65 3.78
C ILE A 657 -4.15 -30.46 3.44
N GLY A 658 -4.56 -30.47 2.17
CA GLY A 658 -5.74 -31.21 1.72
C GLY A 658 -5.61 -32.72 1.91
N LEU A 659 -4.44 -33.29 1.60
CA LEU A 659 -4.14 -34.70 1.85
C LEU A 659 -4.21 -35.03 3.34
N TYR A 660 -3.58 -34.21 4.20
CA TYR A 660 -3.66 -34.38 5.65
C TYR A 660 -5.12 -34.43 6.13
N VAL A 661 -5.96 -33.51 5.68
CA VAL A 661 -7.39 -33.50 6.02
C VAL A 661 -8.10 -34.75 5.52
N CYS A 662 -7.86 -35.17 4.27
CA CYS A 662 -8.49 -36.36 3.71
C CYS A 662 -8.16 -37.63 4.52
N PHE A 663 -6.90 -37.80 4.95
CA PHE A 663 -6.49 -38.94 5.75
C PHE A 663 -7.07 -38.93 7.17
N HIS A 664 -7.22 -37.75 7.78
CA HIS A 664 -7.68 -37.62 9.17
C HIS A 664 -9.19 -37.47 9.35
N ALA A 665 -9.91 -36.94 8.35
CA ALA A 665 -11.33 -36.61 8.46
C ALA A 665 -12.25 -37.56 7.68
N LEU A 666 -11.76 -38.22 6.63
CA LEU A 666 -12.56 -39.01 5.70
C LEU A 666 -12.19 -40.50 5.75
N GLY A 667 -13.10 -41.38 5.34
CA GLY A 667 -12.88 -42.82 5.22
C GLY A 667 -13.45 -43.39 3.93
N GLY A 668 -13.05 -44.63 3.58
CA GLY A 668 -13.56 -45.35 2.41
C GLY A 668 -13.34 -44.64 1.07
N TYR A 669 -14.32 -44.77 0.16
CA TYR A 669 -14.28 -44.19 -1.19
C TYR A 669 -14.22 -42.66 -1.17
N LEU A 670 -14.90 -42.01 -0.21
CA LEU A 670 -14.93 -40.55 -0.09
C LEU A 670 -13.53 -39.96 0.11
N ARG A 671 -12.66 -40.64 0.88
CA ARG A 671 -11.26 -40.26 1.04
C ARG A 671 -10.53 -40.25 -0.31
N VAL A 672 -10.67 -41.31 -1.09
CA VAL A 672 -10.00 -41.45 -2.39
C VAL A 672 -10.48 -40.37 -3.34
N THR A 673 -11.79 -40.15 -3.44
CA THR A 673 -12.36 -39.09 -4.29
C THR A 673 -11.85 -37.71 -3.89
N CYS A 674 -11.85 -37.37 -2.60
CA CYS A 674 -11.34 -36.08 -2.14
C CYS A 674 -9.83 -35.91 -2.36
N ILE A 675 -9.03 -36.97 -2.21
CA ILE A 675 -7.59 -36.93 -2.54
C ILE A 675 -7.39 -36.59 -4.01
N VAL A 676 -8.11 -37.27 -4.91
CA VAL A 676 -8.04 -36.99 -6.36
C VAL A 676 -8.45 -35.55 -6.64
N LEU A 677 -9.55 -35.08 -6.07
CA LEU A 677 -10.01 -33.69 -6.24
C LEU A 677 -8.99 -32.67 -5.75
N VAL A 678 -8.39 -32.86 -4.57
CA VAL A 678 -7.35 -31.97 -4.04
C VAL A 678 -6.17 -31.89 -5.00
N LEU A 679 -5.64 -33.04 -5.43
CA LEU A 679 -4.51 -33.10 -6.35
C LEU A 679 -4.83 -32.45 -7.71
N VAL A 680 -6.02 -32.70 -8.25
CA VAL A 680 -6.48 -32.08 -9.51
C VAL A 680 -6.66 -30.58 -9.35
N ILE A 681 -7.20 -30.08 -8.23
CA ILE A 681 -7.33 -28.64 -7.98
C ILE A 681 -5.95 -27.99 -7.85
N GLY A 682 -5.03 -28.59 -7.09
CA GLY A 682 -3.70 -28.04 -6.90
C GLY A 682 -2.87 -28.01 -8.18
N THR A 683 -2.84 -29.12 -8.93
CA THR A 683 -2.07 -29.23 -10.18
C THR A 683 -2.76 -28.51 -11.35
N GLY A 684 -4.07 -28.72 -11.50
CA GLY A 684 -4.89 -28.05 -12.51
C GLY A 684 -4.92 -26.54 -12.31
N GLY A 685 -4.98 -26.07 -11.06
CA GLY A 685 -4.89 -24.64 -10.73
C GLY A 685 -3.59 -24.01 -11.20
N PHE A 686 -2.44 -24.68 -10.98
CA PHE A 686 -1.15 -24.22 -11.51
C PHE A 686 -1.16 -24.17 -13.05
N MET A 687 -1.68 -25.20 -13.71
CA MET A 687 -1.72 -25.26 -15.18
C MET A 687 -2.65 -24.20 -15.78
N LEU A 688 -3.83 -23.99 -15.19
CA LEU A 688 -4.76 -22.94 -15.61
C LEU A 688 -4.14 -21.56 -15.44
N TRP A 689 -3.51 -21.31 -14.28
CA TRP A 689 -2.79 -20.07 -14.04
C TRP A 689 -1.68 -19.87 -15.09
N TYR A 690 -0.80 -20.86 -15.29
CA TYR A 690 0.30 -20.80 -16.26
C TYR A 690 -0.18 -20.51 -17.67
N ASN A 691 -1.22 -21.22 -18.12
CA ASN A 691 -1.78 -21.06 -19.46
C ASN A 691 -2.42 -19.68 -19.66
N SER A 692 -2.97 -19.06 -18.62
CA SER A 692 -3.57 -17.73 -18.72
C SER A 692 -2.55 -16.60 -18.88
N LEU A 693 -1.26 -16.80 -18.59
CA LEU A 693 -0.29 -15.70 -18.53
C LEU A 693 -0.12 -14.90 -19.83
N TYR A 694 -0.27 -15.55 -21.00
CA TYR A 694 0.07 -14.95 -22.30
C TYR A 694 -1.00 -15.14 -23.39
N THR A 695 -2.16 -15.68 -23.02
CA THR A 695 -3.28 -16.00 -23.93
C THR A 695 -4.48 -15.08 -23.76
N GLY A 696 -4.35 -13.97 -23.02
CA GLY A 696 -5.43 -13.03 -22.82
C GLY A 696 -5.91 -12.36 -24.12
N ASP A 697 -7.01 -11.64 -24.01
CA ASP A 697 -7.57 -10.86 -25.10
C ASP A 697 -6.63 -9.71 -25.48
N ASN A 698 -6.65 -9.35 -26.77
CA ASN A 698 -5.97 -8.15 -27.22
C ASN A 698 -6.73 -6.91 -26.74
N LEU A 699 -6.06 -6.04 -25.97
CA LEU A 699 -6.65 -4.78 -25.54
C LEU A 699 -6.83 -3.78 -26.70
N ASN A 700 -6.23 -4.07 -27.87
CA ASN A 700 -6.28 -3.22 -29.07
C ASN A 700 -5.79 -1.80 -28.78
N THR A 701 -4.76 -1.68 -27.94
CA THR A 701 -4.13 -0.38 -27.68
C THR A 701 -3.52 0.17 -28.96
N LYS A 702 -3.90 1.38 -29.32
CA LYS A 702 -3.36 2.07 -30.49
C LYS A 702 -1.98 2.60 -30.16
N TYR A 703 -0.99 2.13 -30.90
CA TYR A 703 0.36 2.69 -30.87
C TYR A 703 1.03 2.51 -32.22
N GLN A 704 1.55 3.62 -32.75
CA GLN A 704 2.35 3.64 -33.96
C GLN A 704 3.50 4.61 -33.77
N TRP A 705 4.66 4.25 -34.30
CA TRP A 705 5.83 5.10 -34.36
C TRP A 705 6.46 4.98 -35.74
N THR A 706 6.93 6.11 -36.27
CA THR A 706 7.59 6.19 -37.57
C THR A 706 9.00 6.73 -37.40
N TYR A 707 9.93 6.16 -38.15
CA TYR A 707 11.32 6.59 -38.14
C TYR A 707 11.42 8.01 -38.71
N THR A 708 12.19 8.84 -37.99
CA THR A 708 12.55 10.17 -38.43
C THR A 708 14.04 10.19 -38.68
N SER A 709 14.46 10.46 -39.92
CA SER A 709 15.88 10.62 -40.26
C SER A 709 16.53 11.72 -39.40
N PRO A 710 17.83 11.61 -39.09
CA PRO A 710 18.56 12.66 -38.40
C PRO A 710 18.35 14.01 -39.08
N GLN A 711 17.83 14.97 -38.33
CA GLN A 711 17.57 16.31 -38.84
C GLN A 711 18.90 17.02 -39.13
N PRO A 712 19.00 17.83 -40.20
CA PRO A 712 20.17 18.68 -40.44
C PRO A 712 20.43 19.66 -39.28
N ARG A 713 19.34 20.06 -38.59
CA ARG A 713 19.35 20.90 -37.40
C ARG A 713 19.23 20.01 -36.17
N ILE A 714 20.28 20.00 -35.36
CA ILE A 714 20.34 19.19 -34.14
C ILE A 714 19.83 20.04 -32.97
N ASN A 715 18.78 19.55 -32.30
CA ASN A 715 18.39 20.07 -30.98
C ASN A 715 19.46 19.65 -29.96
N ILE A 716 20.28 20.60 -29.51
CA ILE A 716 21.38 20.33 -28.57
C ILE A 716 20.93 20.26 -27.11
N ALA A 717 19.68 20.62 -26.81
CA ALA A 717 19.08 20.46 -25.48
C ALA A 717 18.52 19.05 -25.26
N TYR A 718 18.23 18.30 -26.33
CA TYR A 718 17.65 16.97 -26.23
C TYR A 718 18.48 16.06 -25.30
N GLY A 719 17.81 15.55 -24.26
CA GLY A 719 18.38 14.64 -23.29
C GLY A 719 19.41 15.23 -22.34
N LYS A 720 19.53 16.56 -22.27
CA LYS A 720 20.46 17.26 -21.38
C LYS A 720 20.00 17.24 -19.93
N LYS A 721 20.95 17.51 -19.03
CA LYS A 721 20.68 17.49 -17.59
C LYS A 721 19.81 18.69 -17.21
N THR A 722 18.81 18.43 -16.39
CA THR A 722 17.88 19.45 -15.89
C THR A 722 17.99 19.62 -14.37
N SER A 723 17.73 20.83 -13.88
CA SER A 723 17.67 21.16 -12.44
C SER A 723 16.71 22.34 -12.20
N GLY A 724 16.61 22.83 -10.96
CA GLY A 724 15.77 23.98 -10.59
C GLY A 724 14.30 23.64 -10.28
N TYR A 725 13.87 22.41 -10.56
CA TYR A 725 12.54 21.91 -10.22
C TYR A 725 12.64 20.63 -9.38
N SER A 726 12.03 20.66 -8.21
CA SER A 726 11.90 19.55 -7.28
C SER A 726 10.52 18.92 -7.45
N LEU A 727 10.50 17.58 -7.55
CA LEU A 727 9.24 16.85 -7.60
C LEU A 727 8.43 17.10 -6.31
N PRO A 728 7.13 17.41 -6.39
CA PRO A 728 6.29 17.58 -5.20
C PRO A 728 6.29 16.33 -4.31
N SER A 729 6.33 15.15 -4.94
CA SER A 729 6.61 13.89 -4.27
C SER A 729 7.17 12.87 -5.26
N ALA A 730 7.71 11.77 -4.74
CA ALA A 730 8.14 10.61 -5.51
C ALA A 730 7.05 10.03 -6.44
N SER A 731 5.77 10.30 -6.18
CA SER A 731 4.65 9.85 -7.02
C SER A 731 4.50 10.63 -8.33
N PHE A 732 4.99 11.86 -8.37
CA PHE A 732 4.90 12.75 -9.54
C PHE A 732 6.05 12.56 -10.52
N ILE A 733 6.59 11.35 -10.64
CA ILE A 733 7.73 11.06 -11.50
C ILE A 733 7.48 11.39 -12.99
N HIS A 734 6.21 11.48 -13.38
CA HIS A 734 5.77 11.92 -14.70
C HIS A 734 5.96 13.44 -14.93
N TRP A 735 6.12 14.24 -13.88
CA TRP A 735 6.51 15.66 -13.90
C TRP A 735 8.01 15.87 -13.64
N HIS A 736 8.85 14.86 -13.87
CA HIS A 736 10.28 15.04 -13.69
C HIS A 736 10.83 16.12 -14.63
N SER A 737 11.77 16.94 -14.16
CA SER A 737 12.25 18.13 -14.89
C SER A 737 12.83 17.83 -16.28
N SER A 738 13.31 16.60 -16.49
CA SER A 738 13.82 16.15 -17.78
C SER A 738 12.76 16.01 -18.89
N LYS A 739 11.48 16.09 -18.53
CA LYS A 739 10.35 16.24 -19.46
C LYS A 739 10.50 17.45 -20.38
N ALA A 740 11.17 18.51 -19.92
CA ALA A 740 11.40 19.70 -20.73
C ALA A 740 12.40 19.49 -21.88
N VAL A 741 13.05 18.33 -22.00
CA VAL A 741 14.08 18.04 -23.00
C VAL A 741 14.03 16.58 -23.47
N ASP A 742 12.87 15.92 -23.39
CA ASP A 742 12.71 14.50 -23.70
C ASP A 742 12.32 14.22 -25.16
N GLY A 743 12.05 15.28 -25.93
CA GLY A 743 11.67 15.26 -27.34
C GLY A 743 10.16 15.20 -27.60
N ASP A 744 9.30 15.34 -26.58
CA ASP A 744 7.85 15.26 -26.71
C ASP A 744 7.16 16.61 -26.86
N ILE A 745 6.94 17.02 -28.10
CA ILE A 745 6.25 18.28 -28.41
C ILE A 745 4.71 18.19 -28.34
N ARG A 746 4.13 17.06 -27.89
CA ARG A 746 2.67 16.92 -27.83
C ARG A 746 2.10 17.85 -26.77
N PRO A 747 1.03 18.61 -27.07
CA PRO A 747 0.41 19.51 -26.10
C PRO A 747 0.07 18.79 -24.78
N GLY A 748 0.61 19.30 -23.66
CA GLY A 748 0.37 18.76 -22.32
C GLY A 748 1.20 17.53 -21.93
N SER A 749 2.23 17.19 -22.71
CA SER A 749 3.23 16.16 -22.36
C SER A 749 4.17 16.60 -21.22
N GLY A 750 4.21 17.91 -20.98
CA GLY A 750 5.32 18.60 -20.34
C GLY A 750 5.36 18.71 -18.82
N LEU A 751 6.36 19.47 -18.39
CA LEU A 751 6.62 19.87 -17.01
C LEU A 751 5.76 21.07 -16.60
N PRO A 752 4.94 20.98 -15.54
CA PRO A 752 4.29 22.15 -14.96
C PRO A 752 5.21 22.94 -14.02
N LEU A 753 5.47 24.21 -14.34
CA LEU A 753 6.12 25.18 -13.47
C LEU A 753 5.11 26.04 -12.72
N GLY A 754 5.34 26.32 -11.44
CA GLY A 754 4.48 27.19 -10.62
C GLY A 754 3.25 26.52 -10.02
N ILE A 755 3.10 25.19 -10.15
CA ILE A 755 2.21 24.39 -9.29
C ILE A 755 2.87 24.18 -7.91
N THR A 756 4.19 23.95 -7.91
CA THR A 756 5.05 23.88 -6.72
C THR A 756 5.61 25.27 -6.37
N GLU A 757 6.29 25.39 -5.23
CA GLU A 757 7.07 26.60 -4.90
C GLU A 757 8.16 26.87 -5.95
N ASP A 758 8.70 25.81 -6.56
CA ASP A 758 9.63 25.90 -7.68
C ASP A 758 8.93 26.42 -8.94
N LYS A 759 9.46 27.54 -9.46
CA LYS A 759 8.95 28.23 -10.65
C LYS A 759 9.90 28.20 -11.83
N GLU A 760 11.00 27.47 -11.75
CA GLU A 760 12.04 27.47 -12.79
C GLU A 760 12.53 26.07 -13.14
N VAL A 761 13.04 25.93 -14.36
CA VAL A 761 13.83 24.79 -14.81
C VAL A 761 15.10 25.31 -15.46
N ILE A 762 16.22 24.65 -15.18
CA ILE A 762 17.54 24.96 -15.72
C ILE A 762 18.01 23.77 -16.53
N VAL A 763 18.38 24.00 -17.79
CA VAL A 763 18.99 23.02 -18.68
C VAL A 763 20.49 23.29 -18.78
N ASP A 764 21.30 22.27 -18.52
CA ASP A 764 22.77 22.30 -18.65
C ASP A 764 23.18 21.60 -19.96
N LEU A 765 23.66 22.38 -20.94
CA LEU A 765 24.13 21.88 -22.23
C LEU A 765 25.45 21.08 -22.14
N ASN A 766 26.03 20.96 -20.93
CA ASN A 766 27.30 20.33 -20.56
C ASN A 766 28.54 21.17 -20.88
N ASN A 767 28.55 21.87 -22.02
CA ASN A 767 29.62 22.78 -22.42
C ASN A 767 29.05 24.16 -22.78
N ASN A 768 29.93 25.15 -22.92
CA ASN A 768 29.57 26.41 -23.58
C ASN A 768 29.31 26.12 -25.06
N GLU A 769 28.07 26.31 -25.48
CA GLU A 769 27.62 26.03 -26.84
C GLU A 769 27.15 27.30 -27.51
N GLU A 770 27.33 27.37 -28.83
CA GLU A 770 26.81 28.45 -29.66
C GLU A 770 25.30 28.27 -29.87
N ILE A 771 24.49 29.25 -29.44
CA ILE A 771 23.03 29.23 -29.48
C ILE A 771 22.54 30.30 -30.46
N LYS A 772 21.90 29.88 -31.55
CA LYS A 772 21.29 30.77 -32.55
C LYS A 772 19.78 30.92 -32.34
N SER A 773 19.10 29.86 -31.91
CA SER A 773 17.68 29.92 -31.60
C SER A 773 17.27 28.98 -30.47
N ILE A 774 16.19 29.36 -29.78
CA ILE A 774 15.52 28.60 -28.73
C ILE A 774 14.04 28.50 -29.12
N VAL A 775 13.47 27.31 -29.01
CA VAL A 775 12.06 27.04 -29.24
C VAL A 775 11.47 26.40 -27.99
N LEU A 776 10.38 26.97 -27.48
CA LEU A 776 9.67 26.47 -26.32
C LEU A 776 8.26 26.03 -26.74
N TYR A 777 8.01 24.73 -26.60
CA TYR A 777 6.70 24.11 -26.77
C TYR A 777 6.01 24.03 -25.41
N GLY A 778 4.70 24.25 -25.38
CA GLY A 778 3.96 24.24 -24.13
C GLY A 778 2.69 25.08 -24.16
N GLU A 779 1.85 24.89 -23.14
CA GLU A 779 0.75 25.79 -22.87
C GLU A 779 1.26 27.02 -22.10
N ILE A 780 1.44 28.12 -22.83
CA ILE A 780 1.96 29.38 -22.30
C ILE A 780 0.79 30.19 -21.70
N THR A 781 0.32 29.75 -20.53
CA THR A 781 -0.70 30.48 -19.73
C THR A 781 -0.11 31.66 -18.95
N ALA A 782 1.22 31.67 -18.78
CA ALA A 782 2.01 32.71 -18.12
C ALA A 782 3.23 33.05 -18.98
N SER A 783 3.69 34.30 -18.97
CA SER A 783 4.87 34.71 -19.75
C SER A 783 6.14 34.03 -19.23
N PRO A 784 6.84 33.22 -20.04
CA PRO A 784 8.10 32.61 -19.63
C PRO A 784 9.19 33.67 -19.58
N ASP A 785 9.96 33.68 -18.50
CA ASP A 785 11.19 34.43 -18.35
C ASP A 785 12.38 33.53 -18.70
N ILE A 786 13.07 33.83 -19.80
CA ILE A 786 14.19 33.03 -20.30
C ILE A 786 15.50 33.78 -20.05
N SER A 787 16.43 33.12 -19.39
CA SER A 787 17.75 33.64 -19.05
C SER A 787 18.86 32.66 -19.45
N LEU A 788 20.01 33.20 -19.85
CA LEU A 788 21.19 32.43 -20.23
C LEU A 788 22.36 32.67 -19.28
N SER A 789 23.26 31.70 -19.17
CA SER A 789 24.48 31.81 -18.37
C SER A 789 25.59 30.87 -18.85
N GLN A 790 26.85 31.31 -18.71
CA GLN A 790 28.04 30.47 -18.92
C GLN A 790 28.44 29.70 -17.66
N ASP A 791 28.23 30.29 -16.48
CA ASP A 791 28.73 29.79 -15.19
C ASP A 791 27.63 29.25 -14.27
N GLY A 792 26.35 29.51 -14.59
CA GLY A 792 25.18 29.15 -13.79
C GLY A 792 24.92 30.10 -12.62
N ILE A 793 25.74 31.14 -12.45
CA ILE A 793 25.69 32.11 -11.35
C ILE A 793 25.20 33.46 -11.89
N LYS A 794 25.80 33.96 -12.96
CA LYS A 794 25.44 35.23 -13.60
C LYS A 794 24.47 34.97 -14.73
N TRP A 795 23.24 35.47 -14.57
CA TRP A 795 22.16 35.26 -15.53
C TRP A 795 21.88 36.51 -16.34
N LYS A 796 21.90 36.38 -17.67
CA LYS A 796 21.50 37.41 -18.61
C LYS A 796 20.09 37.11 -19.11
N ARG A 797 19.14 37.98 -18.82
CA ARG A 797 17.77 37.88 -19.32
C ARG A 797 17.75 38.13 -20.83
N VAL A 798 17.01 37.30 -21.56
CA VAL A 798 16.77 37.48 -23.00
C VAL A 798 15.41 38.18 -23.17
N SER A 799 15.37 39.34 -23.83
CA SER A 799 14.20 40.22 -23.85
C SER A 799 13.03 39.72 -24.72
N SER A 800 11.87 39.58 -24.07
CA SER A 800 10.45 39.64 -24.50
C SER A 800 10.03 39.30 -25.95
N ILE A 801 9.44 38.10 -26.07
CA ILE A 801 8.30 37.62 -26.90
C ILE A 801 7.80 38.54 -28.03
N LEU A 802 8.01 38.11 -29.28
CA LEU A 802 7.19 38.49 -30.45
C LEU A 802 6.12 37.40 -30.68
N GLU A 803 4.89 37.88 -30.86
CA GLU A 803 3.66 37.17 -31.28
C GLU A 803 3.08 36.08 -30.38
N ASN A 804 2.08 36.53 -29.60
CA ASN A 804 1.20 35.73 -28.78
C ASN A 804 0.13 35.07 -29.66
N ASN A 805 0.42 33.88 -30.18
CA ASN A 805 -0.62 32.98 -30.67
C ASN A 805 -0.64 31.78 -29.71
N LYS A 806 -1.72 31.59 -28.97
CA LYS A 806 -1.84 30.58 -27.88
C LYS A 806 -1.52 29.14 -28.32
N ASN A 807 -1.45 28.88 -29.63
CA ASN A 807 -1.20 27.56 -30.22
C ASN A 807 0.15 27.44 -30.96
N SER A 808 1.01 28.46 -30.91
CA SER A 808 2.32 28.43 -31.58
C SER A 808 3.46 28.35 -30.55
N PRO A 809 4.52 27.57 -30.80
CA PRO A 809 5.66 27.51 -29.90
C PRO A 809 6.37 28.87 -29.86
N LEU A 810 6.82 29.27 -28.67
CA LEU A 810 7.59 30.50 -28.50
C LEU A 810 8.97 30.31 -29.12
N ARG A 811 9.36 31.22 -30.02
CA ARG A 811 10.65 31.19 -30.70
C ARG A 811 11.47 32.43 -30.36
N ILE A 812 12.70 32.20 -29.95
CA ILE A 812 13.72 33.25 -29.79
C ILE A 812 14.80 33.00 -30.83
N ILE A 813 15.07 34.01 -31.65
CA ILE A 813 16.15 34.00 -32.64
C ILE A 813 17.13 35.11 -32.27
N PHE A 814 18.39 34.76 -32.06
CA PHE A 814 19.42 35.74 -31.76
C PHE A 814 20.02 36.31 -33.05
N GLU A 815 20.13 37.64 -33.14
CA GLU A 815 20.80 38.29 -34.28
C GLU A 815 22.24 37.78 -34.41
N LYS A 816 22.97 37.74 -33.29
CA LYS A 816 24.29 37.11 -33.16
C LYS A 816 24.20 35.89 -32.23
N PRO A 817 24.78 34.74 -32.61
CA PRO A 817 24.81 33.57 -31.74
C PRO A 817 25.33 33.92 -30.34
N GLN A 818 24.68 33.41 -29.30
CA GLN A 818 25.11 33.57 -27.91
C GLN A 818 25.92 32.33 -27.50
N VAL A 819 27.05 32.50 -26.83
CA VAL A 819 27.86 31.36 -26.34
C VAL A 819 27.57 31.15 -24.87
N GLU A 820 26.79 30.13 -24.56
CA GLU A 820 26.21 29.91 -23.22
C GLU A 820 26.14 28.41 -22.92
N ARG A 821 26.13 28.04 -21.62
CA ARG A 821 26.02 26.65 -21.18
C ARG A 821 24.68 26.33 -20.57
N TYR A 822 24.12 27.27 -19.82
CA TYR A 822 22.89 27.08 -19.05
C TYR A 822 21.75 27.92 -19.62
N ILE A 823 20.58 27.31 -19.69
CA ILE A 823 19.34 27.97 -20.09
C ILE A 823 18.35 27.80 -18.94
N LYS A 824 17.82 28.92 -18.45
CA LYS A 824 16.81 28.93 -17.40
C LYS A 824 15.50 29.43 -17.96
N VAL A 825 14.43 28.68 -17.73
CA VAL A 825 13.06 29.07 -18.03
C VAL A 825 12.31 29.19 -16.71
N LYS A 826 11.72 30.35 -16.45
CA LYS A 826 11.02 30.66 -15.20
C LYS A 826 9.61 31.18 -15.48
N SER A 827 8.62 30.74 -14.70
CA SER A 827 7.27 31.31 -14.75
C SER A 827 7.24 32.66 -14.02
N SER A 828 6.79 33.72 -14.70
CA SER A 828 6.73 35.07 -14.10
C SER A 828 5.60 35.20 -13.08
N GLU A 829 4.37 34.78 -13.42
CA GLU A 829 3.20 34.70 -12.54
C GLU A 829 2.19 33.68 -13.10
N GLY A 830 1.78 32.68 -12.31
CA GLY A 830 0.87 31.60 -12.73
C GLY A 830 1.59 30.30 -13.11
N THR A 831 0.82 29.34 -13.63
CA THR A 831 1.35 28.05 -14.11
C THR A 831 1.86 28.20 -15.54
N LEU A 832 3.00 27.60 -15.85
CA LEU A 832 3.55 27.47 -17.20
C LEU A 832 3.80 25.98 -17.47
N TYR A 833 3.24 25.44 -18.55
CA TYR A 833 3.52 24.07 -18.96
C TYR A 833 4.60 24.09 -20.05
N ILE A 834 5.70 23.38 -19.82
CA ILE A 834 6.80 23.24 -20.77
C ILE A 834 6.77 21.82 -21.33
N ASP A 835 6.23 21.66 -22.54
CA ASP A 835 6.21 20.38 -23.26
C ASP A 835 7.60 20.00 -23.75
N GLU A 836 8.35 20.94 -24.34
CA GLU A 836 9.72 20.71 -24.80
C GLU A 836 10.48 22.05 -24.95
N LEU A 837 11.77 22.05 -24.61
CA LEU A 837 12.73 23.12 -24.89
C LEU A 837 13.74 22.63 -25.91
N GLU A 838 13.70 23.22 -27.11
CA GLU A 838 14.65 22.93 -28.16
C GLU A 838 15.66 24.08 -28.33
N VAL A 839 16.92 23.72 -28.59
CA VAL A 839 18.02 24.68 -28.73
C VAL A 839 18.82 24.33 -29.97
N TYR A 840 19.09 25.33 -30.81
CA TYR A 840 19.74 25.13 -32.10
C TYR A 840 20.95 26.05 -32.29
N LYS A 841 22.02 25.49 -32.87
CA LYS A 841 23.22 26.24 -33.26
C LYS A 841 23.03 27.08 -34.52
N ASN A 842 22.12 26.67 -35.39
CA ASN A 842 21.84 27.28 -36.69
C ASN A 842 20.33 27.48 -36.88
N LEU A 843 19.96 28.45 -37.72
CA LEU A 843 18.56 28.76 -38.02
C LEU A 843 17.84 27.66 -38.77
#